data_AF-A0A8T0RPX6-F1
#
_entry.id   AF-A0A8T0RPX6-F1
#
_cell.length_a   1.000
_cell.length_b   1.000
_cell.length_c   1.000
_cell.angle_alpha   90.00
_cell.angle_beta   90.00
_cell.angle_gamma   90.00
#
_symmetry.space_group_name_H-M   'P 1'
#
loop_
_entity.id
_entity.type
_entity.pdbx_description
1 polymer ?
#
loop_
_entity_poly.entity_id
_entity_poly.type
_entity_poly.pdbx_seq_one_letter_code
_entity_poly.pdbx_strand_id
1 'polypeptide(L)'
;MGYLLFSSPSPPLAFQYPCSSSSSSGVAASRRSRSRRGAASVVASSASTPDGGPSPSSSAAASADAYVLARRVVLLGASAVPLLRLREAVAAPTTETKDVSKLDDPPSEGKTGIPEPDTTQFEGSQSETTTTEARQPESSLQSVEEQHPGNPLLGFLGTVGVTASGVLGGLYGTSLQEKKALQSIISSTESKLAENEAALSLMRENYEKRLLEEQAAQKKQSLKFQEQEASLSDQLASAKKSLTSLSEEFRKEKKLAEELRDEIQGLESIIRQAGDDKDALESKLEEKLGEINSLQEKISLLSQEIDDKEKHIRELSASLSSKEVDYQKLSALTNQTKMSLEHANSKIQQLEEELDRSKNALASKISLIDSLDAKLETLNSEKEEADKKINELIQEYTDLKAASETKASHASKVLSERDDQIKQLEEKLSVALTESSKDHETILELNKELDATKAMLESELVATETLKESIQSSEEALKDSRNEASKLSKELEEANKLNQDLVSQISELQDELSATQEGLTIKLGEAESVTKTLSEELASVKKMVQKGQEELETTSNELASVVEARDNLKKELLDVYKNLESTTHELVEERKMVTTLNRELEALAKQLQVDSEARKALEADLDEATKSLDEMNNSALSLSRELESTHSRNDTLEAEKEMLSKALAEQTKITAEAQENTEDAQNLITRLQAEKESFELRSRHLEEELALAKGEILRLRRLMRS
;
A
#
# COMPACT_ATOMS: atom_id res chain seq x y z
N MET A 1 4.28 6.26 81.72
CA MET A 1 3.87 5.41 82.87
C MET A 1 3.53 4.04 82.31
N GLY A 2 4.22 2.96 82.70
CA GLY A 2 4.12 1.62 82.05
C GLY A 2 4.80 1.61 80.68
N TYR A 3 5.84 0.84 80.31
CA TYR A 3 6.51 -0.37 80.84
C TYR A 3 5.80 -1.73 80.66
N LEU A 4 6.44 -2.59 79.86
CA LEU A 4 6.49 -4.07 79.92
C LEU A 4 5.20 -4.85 79.59
N LEU A 5 5.22 -6.15 79.22
CA LEU A 5 6.06 -6.93 78.28
C LEU A 5 5.31 -8.28 77.99
N PHE A 6 5.76 -9.06 77.00
CA PHE A 6 5.50 -10.51 76.78
C PHE A 6 4.15 -11.15 77.19
N SER A 7 3.44 -11.77 76.24
CA SER A 7 3.40 -13.26 76.13
C SER A 7 2.42 -13.78 75.05
N SER A 8 2.83 -14.84 74.35
CA SER A 8 1.99 -15.76 73.56
C SER A 8 1.20 -16.70 74.52
N PRO A 9 0.17 -17.49 74.11
CA PRO A 9 0.26 -18.45 72.99
C PRO A 9 -1.02 -18.66 72.12
N SER A 10 -0.84 -19.43 71.05
CA SER A 10 -1.84 -20.03 70.14
C SER A 10 -2.44 -21.34 70.74
N PRO A 11 -3.21 -22.18 70.00
CA PRO A 11 -3.89 -22.06 68.69
C PRO A 11 -5.43 -22.29 68.93
N PRO A 12 -6.22 -23.22 68.32
CA PRO A 12 -6.20 -23.91 67.01
C PRO A 12 -7.57 -24.04 66.26
N LEU A 13 -7.55 -24.65 65.06
CA LEU A 13 -8.67 -25.26 64.30
C LEU A 13 -9.79 -24.34 63.73
N ALA A 14 -10.39 -24.59 62.55
CA ALA A 14 -10.20 -25.66 61.56
C ALA A 14 -10.74 -25.28 60.15
N PHE A 15 -10.07 -25.76 59.08
CA PHE A 15 -10.52 -26.05 57.68
C PHE A 15 -11.38 -25.00 56.89
N GLN A 16 -11.34 -24.90 55.55
CA GLN A 16 -11.03 -25.90 54.51
C GLN A 16 -10.42 -25.29 53.22
N TYR A 17 -9.87 -26.15 52.35
CA TYR A 17 -9.21 -25.89 51.05
C TYR A 17 -10.21 -25.68 49.88
N PRO A 18 -9.86 -25.11 48.68
CA PRO A 18 -8.81 -25.61 47.76
C PRO A 18 -7.90 -24.58 47.04
N CYS A 19 -6.99 -25.12 46.22
CA CYS A 19 -5.85 -24.50 45.51
C CYS A 19 -6.25 -23.55 44.33
N SER A 20 -5.40 -22.69 43.74
CA SER A 20 -3.99 -22.90 43.33
C SER A 20 -3.16 -21.61 43.08
N SER A 21 -1.82 -21.74 43.15
CA SER A 21 -0.77 -20.92 42.48
C SER A 21 -0.93 -19.37 42.42
N SER A 22 -0.31 -18.61 43.33
CA SER A 22 1.07 -18.05 43.23
C SER A 22 1.26 -16.97 42.13
N SER A 23 1.10 -15.67 42.41
CA SER A 23 2.07 -14.73 43.07
C SER A 23 3.11 -14.11 42.10
N SER A 24 2.91 -12.87 41.63
CA SER A 24 3.43 -11.60 42.22
C SER A 24 4.91 -11.30 41.84
N SER A 25 5.22 -10.44 40.86
CA SER A 25 5.20 -8.95 40.87
C SER A 25 6.42 -8.26 41.54
N GLY A 26 7.07 -7.31 40.84
CA GLY A 26 7.54 -6.07 41.50
C GLY A 26 9.00 -5.62 41.36
N VAL A 27 9.28 -4.76 40.36
CA VAL A 27 9.85 -3.39 40.53
C VAL A 27 11.27 -3.18 41.15
N ALA A 28 12.11 -2.50 40.34
CA ALA A 28 13.17 -1.50 40.69
C ALA A 28 14.55 -1.90 41.29
N ALA A 29 15.56 -1.81 40.41
CA ALA A 29 16.64 -0.79 40.42
C ALA A 29 17.81 -0.77 41.45
N SER A 30 19.01 -0.60 40.86
CA SER A 30 20.16 0.25 41.29
C SER A 30 21.28 -0.27 42.22
N ARG A 31 22.49 -0.20 41.63
CA ARG A 31 23.77 0.35 42.18
C ARG A 31 24.76 -0.52 42.99
N ARG A 32 25.88 -0.78 42.28
CA ARG A 32 27.30 -0.43 42.60
C ARG A 32 28.18 -1.38 43.45
N SER A 33 29.47 -1.25 43.14
CA SER A 33 30.70 -1.76 43.80
C SER A 33 30.98 -3.27 43.63
N ARG A 34 32.21 -3.80 43.52
CA ARG A 34 33.60 -3.38 43.09
C ARG A 34 34.64 -4.01 44.03
N SER A 35 35.61 -4.75 43.46
CA SER A 35 36.97 -5.05 43.98
C SER A 35 37.32 -6.49 44.45
N ARG A 36 38.15 -7.15 43.61
CA ARG A 36 39.43 -7.87 43.90
C ARG A 36 39.55 -8.99 44.97
N ARG A 37 40.19 -10.09 44.52
CA ARG A 37 41.12 -11.03 45.21
C ARG A 37 40.51 -11.91 46.33
N GLY A 38 41.00 -13.14 46.58
CA GLY A 38 42.02 -13.95 45.89
C GLY A 38 42.50 -15.15 46.74
N ALA A 39 43.55 -15.85 46.29
CA ALA A 39 44.27 -16.96 46.96
C ALA A 39 43.60 -18.35 46.99
N ALA A 40 44.41 -19.39 47.21
CA ALA A 40 44.08 -20.83 47.15
C ALA A 40 45.08 -21.68 47.99
N SER A 41 44.79 -22.97 48.20
CA SER A 41 45.66 -23.99 48.81
C SER A 41 45.15 -25.41 48.49
N VAL A 42 45.88 -26.53 48.63
CA VAL A 42 47.26 -26.74 49.14
C VAL A 42 48.20 -27.15 47.97
N VAL A 43 49.04 -28.20 47.87
CA VAL A 43 49.44 -29.40 48.68
C VAL A 43 50.97 -29.63 48.53
N ALA A 44 51.53 -30.80 48.86
CA ALA A 44 53.00 -31.01 48.98
C ALA A 44 53.47 -32.45 48.64
N SER A 45 54.79 -32.64 48.38
CA SER A 45 55.59 -33.80 48.84
C SER A 45 57.12 -33.72 48.61
N SER A 46 57.88 -34.19 49.61
CA SER A 46 59.18 -34.93 49.58
C SER A 46 60.50 -34.38 48.96
N ALA A 47 61.44 -34.02 49.86
CA ALA A 47 62.75 -34.69 50.10
C ALA A 47 64.11 -34.19 49.49
N SER A 48 65.17 -34.40 50.31
CA SER A 48 66.64 -34.26 50.10
C SER A 48 67.33 -32.90 50.35
N THR A 49 68.64 -32.95 50.64
CA THR A 49 69.51 -31.98 51.36
C THR A 49 70.96 -31.99 50.79
N PRO A 50 71.96 -31.18 51.24
CA PRO A 50 72.02 -30.05 52.20
C PRO A 50 72.37 -28.70 51.50
N ASP A 51 72.80 -27.57 52.09
CA ASP A 51 73.92 -27.27 53.02
C ASP A 51 73.89 -25.80 53.52
N GLY A 52 74.68 -25.47 54.56
CA GLY A 52 75.13 -24.11 54.92
C GLY A 52 74.16 -23.14 55.64
N GLY A 53 74.42 -22.84 56.92
CA GLY A 53 73.86 -21.67 57.65
C GLY A 53 74.88 -20.51 57.78
N PRO A 54 74.72 -19.52 58.70
CA PRO A 54 73.72 -19.41 59.78
C PRO A 54 72.95 -18.07 59.86
N SER A 55 72.14 -17.93 60.91
CA SER A 55 71.28 -16.79 61.32
C SER A 55 72.08 -15.71 62.15
N PRO A 56 71.53 -14.68 62.85
CA PRO A 56 70.14 -14.47 63.34
C PRO A 56 69.54 -13.02 63.37
N SER A 57 68.32 -12.94 63.94
CA SER A 57 67.65 -11.83 64.69
C SER A 57 68.14 -10.37 64.60
N SER A 58 67.34 -9.31 64.34
CA SER A 58 65.95 -8.90 64.71
C SER A 58 65.79 -8.12 66.02
N SER A 59 64.94 -7.07 65.98
CA SER A 59 64.37 -6.26 67.10
C SER A 59 65.32 -5.43 68.00
N ALA A 60 64.92 -4.30 68.61
CA ALA A 60 63.83 -3.33 68.36
C ALA A 60 63.98 -2.09 69.31
N ALA A 61 63.29 -0.97 68.99
CA ALA A 61 62.89 0.14 69.89
C ALA A 61 64.00 1.02 70.54
N ALA A 62 63.76 2.24 71.03
CA ALA A 62 62.78 3.30 70.69
C ALA A 62 63.11 4.64 71.43
N SER A 63 62.60 5.77 70.91
CA SER A 63 62.52 7.11 71.56
C SER A 63 63.87 7.85 71.78
N ALA A 64 63.95 9.18 71.96
CA ALA A 64 62.93 10.24 72.09
C ALA A 64 63.45 11.62 71.58
N ASP A 65 62.53 12.60 71.44
CA ASP A 65 62.72 14.07 71.55
C ASP A 65 63.69 14.85 70.60
N ALA A 66 63.49 16.16 70.30
CA ALA A 66 62.33 17.07 70.36
C ALA A 66 62.66 18.44 69.68
N TYR A 67 61.73 19.42 69.75
CA TYR A 67 61.87 20.87 69.43
C TYR A 67 62.02 21.30 67.93
N VAL A 68 61.66 22.54 67.49
CA VAL A 68 60.53 23.46 67.81
C VAL A 68 60.46 24.67 66.82
N LEU A 69 59.27 25.26 66.59
CA LEU A 69 58.98 26.57 65.93
C LEU A 69 59.51 26.79 64.46
N ALA A 70 59.18 27.88 63.73
CA ALA A 70 57.92 28.61 63.47
C ALA A 70 58.14 29.73 62.40
N ARG A 71 57.05 30.48 62.10
CA ARG A 71 56.95 31.68 61.20
C ARG A 71 56.84 31.34 59.70
N ARG A 72 56.23 32.12 58.79
CA ARG A 72 55.16 33.17 58.70
C ARG A 72 55.53 34.06 57.49
N VAL A 73 54.53 34.61 56.77
CA VAL A 73 54.58 35.91 56.03
C VAL A 73 55.41 35.95 54.71
N VAL A 74 55.06 36.65 53.60
CA VAL A 74 53.80 37.25 53.06
C VAL A 74 54.01 37.82 51.60
N LEU A 75 52.94 38.25 50.90
CA LEU A 75 52.89 39.07 49.64
C LEU A 75 53.45 38.44 48.31
N LEU A 76 53.32 39.04 47.10
CA LEU A 76 52.17 39.61 46.34
C LEU A 76 52.61 40.10 44.91
N GLY A 77 51.84 39.80 43.84
CA GLY A 77 51.92 40.46 42.52
C GLY A 77 53.13 40.08 41.63
N ALA A 78 53.31 40.56 40.38
CA ALA A 78 52.42 41.24 39.40
C ALA A 78 53.13 41.30 38.00
N SER A 79 52.49 41.89 36.97
CA SER A 79 52.97 42.04 35.55
C SER A 79 52.97 40.73 34.72
N ALA A 80 52.57 40.62 33.44
CA ALA A 80 52.33 41.51 32.29
C ALA A 80 53.52 41.69 31.30
N VAL A 81 53.45 40.95 30.17
CA VAL A 81 53.59 41.34 28.73
C VAL A 81 54.56 42.50 28.41
N PRO A 82 55.60 42.34 27.54
CA PRO A 82 55.40 42.23 26.07
C PRO A 82 56.46 41.47 25.23
N LEU A 83 56.22 41.26 23.91
CA LEU A 83 56.99 41.87 22.80
C LEU A 83 56.60 41.40 21.37
N LEU A 84 56.92 42.27 20.40
CA LEU A 84 56.93 42.28 18.91
C LEU A 84 56.89 40.93 18.13
N ARG A 85 56.27 40.76 16.94
CA ARG A 85 55.95 41.59 15.73
C ARG A 85 57.06 41.65 14.65
N LEU A 86 56.83 41.02 13.48
CA LEU A 86 57.32 41.30 12.10
C LEU A 86 57.00 40.07 11.18
N ARG A 87 57.20 40.09 9.84
CA ARG A 87 56.41 40.74 8.75
C ARG A 87 57.02 40.32 7.38
N GLU A 88 56.20 40.01 6.36
CA GLU A 88 56.57 39.89 4.91
C GLU A 88 57.56 38.75 4.50
N ALA A 89 57.65 38.29 3.24
CA ALA A 89 56.85 38.52 2.01
C ALA A 89 57.03 37.41 0.93
N VAL A 90 56.03 37.28 0.04
CA VAL A 90 56.08 36.95 -1.41
C VAL A 90 56.90 35.74 -1.92
N ALA A 91 56.19 34.77 -2.52
CA ALA A 91 56.56 34.13 -3.80
C ALA A 91 55.35 33.41 -4.46
N ALA A 92 55.34 33.34 -5.79
CA ALA A 92 54.45 32.58 -6.69
C ALA A 92 55.35 32.07 -7.87
N PRO A 93 54.91 31.28 -8.90
CA PRO A 93 53.55 31.14 -9.46
C PRO A 93 53.16 29.72 -9.99
N THR A 94 52.10 29.67 -10.83
CA THR A 94 51.73 28.58 -11.80
C THR A 94 51.28 27.22 -11.25
N THR A 95 50.39 26.45 -11.89
CA THR A 95 49.71 26.55 -13.21
C THR A 95 48.30 25.93 -13.17
N GLU A 96 47.38 26.41 -14.04
CA GLU A 96 46.25 25.67 -14.69
C GLU A 96 45.17 24.94 -13.85
N THR A 97 43.93 24.70 -14.31
CA THR A 97 43.03 25.35 -15.31
C THR A 97 41.57 24.99 -14.97
N LYS A 98 40.62 25.91 -15.13
CA LYS A 98 39.30 25.67 -15.76
C LYS A 98 38.55 26.97 -16.04
N ASP A 99 37.61 26.90 -16.97
CA ASP A 99 37.21 28.04 -17.79
C ASP A 99 35.71 28.41 -17.66
N VAL A 100 35.32 29.48 -18.35
CA VAL A 100 33.98 30.08 -18.41
C VAL A 100 33.19 29.59 -19.65
N SER A 101 31.91 29.94 -19.73
CA SER A 101 30.87 29.54 -20.71
C SER A 101 30.25 28.15 -20.43
N LYS A 102 28.93 27.92 -20.55
CA LYS A 102 27.76 28.66 -21.08
C LYS A 102 27.60 28.68 -22.62
N LEU A 103 27.19 27.54 -23.18
CA LEU A 103 26.27 27.46 -24.34
C LEU A 103 25.59 26.07 -24.42
N ASP A 104 24.69 25.94 -25.41
CA ASP A 104 24.14 24.72 -26.05
C ASP A 104 23.10 23.84 -25.31
N ASP A 105 21.83 24.19 -25.54
CA ASP A 105 20.70 23.24 -25.64
C ASP A 105 20.61 22.64 -27.07
N PRO A 106 20.30 21.34 -27.26
CA PRO A 106 19.95 20.75 -28.56
C PRO A 106 18.44 20.86 -28.88
N PRO A 107 18.03 20.72 -30.16
CA PRO A 107 17.02 21.64 -30.71
C PRO A 107 15.62 21.05 -30.99
N SER A 108 14.64 21.94 -31.11
CA SER A 108 13.35 21.71 -31.79
C SER A 108 13.35 22.38 -33.18
N GLU A 109 13.20 21.61 -34.26
CA GLU A 109 12.96 22.13 -35.61
C GLU A 109 11.47 22.39 -35.87
N GLY A 110 11.16 23.25 -36.86
CA GLY A 110 9.82 23.37 -37.47
C GLY A 110 9.22 24.78 -37.46
N LYS A 111 9.47 25.59 -38.51
CA LYS A 111 8.75 26.86 -38.72
C LYS A 111 8.71 27.37 -40.17
N THR A 112 7.70 26.94 -40.93
CA THR A 112 7.09 27.56 -42.13
C THR A 112 5.81 26.76 -42.45
N GLY A 113 4.69 27.30 -42.97
CA GLY A 113 4.31 28.68 -43.28
C GLY A 113 3.59 28.78 -44.64
N ILE A 114 2.48 29.55 -44.73
CA ILE A 114 1.67 29.87 -45.95
C ILE A 114 0.67 28.74 -46.37
N PRO A 115 -0.62 29.01 -46.71
CA PRO A 115 -1.52 30.11 -46.30
C PRO A 115 -2.97 29.65 -45.92
N GLU A 116 -3.82 30.60 -45.48
CA GLU A 116 -5.30 30.50 -45.56
C GLU A 116 -5.81 30.87 -46.96
N PRO A 117 -7.11 30.63 -47.23
CA PRO A 117 -7.93 31.68 -47.86
C PRO A 117 -9.17 32.03 -47.04
N ASP A 118 -9.53 33.31 -47.01
CA ASP A 118 -10.66 33.86 -46.28
C ASP A 118 -12.03 33.27 -46.67
N THR A 119 -12.96 33.28 -45.73
CA THR A 119 -14.41 33.24 -46.00
C THR A 119 -15.08 34.41 -45.30
N THR A 120 -15.58 35.37 -46.07
CA THR A 120 -16.39 36.50 -45.56
C THR A 120 -17.68 36.65 -46.36
N GLN A 121 -18.78 36.93 -45.65
CA GLN A 121 -20.09 37.22 -46.23
C GLN A 121 -20.18 38.69 -46.65
N PHE A 122 -20.98 38.99 -47.68
CA PHE A 122 -21.84 40.18 -47.68
C PHE A 122 -23.05 40.02 -48.63
N GLU A 123 -24.16 40.68 -48.29
CA GLU A 123 -25.42 40.69 -49.05
C GLU A 123 -25.39 41.70 -50.22
N GLY A 124 -26.25 41.58 -51.25
CA GLY A 124 -26.15 42.49 -52.41
C GLY A 124 -27.15 42.49 -53.58
N SER A 125 -28.42 42.08 -53.42
CA SER A 125 -29.59 42.46 -54.26
C SER A 125 -29.61 42.32 -55.81
N GLN A 126 -30.67 41.63 -56.32
CA GLN A 126 -31.49 41.94 -57.53
C GLN A 126 -30.78 41.94 -58.93
N SER A 127 -31.33 41.33 -59.99
CA SER A 127 -32.70 41.52 -60.52
C SER A 127 -33.23 40.41 -61.46
N GLU A 128 -34.56 40.25 -61.45
CA GLU A 128 -35.48 40.05 -62.60
C GLU A 128 -35.40 38.84 -63.59
N THR A 129 -36.47 38.02 -63.51
CA THR A 129 -37.41 37.60 -64.60
C THR A 129 -37.22 36.31 -65.43
N THR A 130 -38.35 35.59 -65.55
CA THR A 130 -38.72 34.52 -66.52
C THR A 130 -37.94 33.19 -66.44
N THR A 131 -38.50 32.01 -66.78
CA THR A 131 -39.72 31.72 -67.58
C THR A 131 -40.50 30.52 -67.01
N THR A 132 -41.79 30.40 -67.31
CA THR A 132 -42.69 29.32 -66.84
C THR A 132 -43.38 28.61 -68.01
N GLU A 133 -43.68 27.32 -67.81
CA GLU A 133 -44.66 26.45 -68.49
C GLU A 133 -44.74 26.36 -70.04
N ALA A 134 -44.48 25.11 -70.47
CA ALA A 134 -45.07 24.36 -71.58
C ALA A 134 -46.38 24.87 -72.22
N ARG A 135 -46.49 24.69 -73.55
CA ARG A 135 -47.76 24.86 -74.27
C ARG A 135 -47.86 24.03 -75.56
N GLN A 136 -49.00 23.31 -75.70
CA GLN A 136 -49.59 22.79 -76.97
C GLN A 136 -48.79 21.64 -77.66
N PRO A 137 -49.41 20.78 -78.51
CA PRO A 137 -50.55 21.04 -79.42
C PRO A 137 -51.89 20.38 -79.07
N GLU A 138 -52.98 21.12 -79.26
CA GLU A 138 -54.32 20.60 -79.49
C GLU A 138 -54.77 20.97 -80.91
N SER A 139 -55.35 20.00 -81.62
CA SER A 139 -55.98 20.20 -82.93
C SER A 139 -57.36 19.59 -82.89
N SER A 140 -58.40 20.43 -82.79
CA SER A 140 -59.80 20.02 -82.62
C SER A 140 -60.59 20.07 -83.93
N LEU A 141 -61.53 19.15 -84.07
CA LEU A 141 -62.27 18.85 -85.31
C LEU A 141 -63.40 19.83 -85.63
N GLN A 142 -63.52 20.15 -86.92
CA GLN A 142 -64.81 20.31 -87.63
C GLN A 142 -64.61 19.81 -89.08
N SER A 143 -65.53 19.18 -89.82
CA SER A 143 -66.62 18.22 -89.57
C SER A 143 -67.60 18.36 -90.74
N VAL A 144 -67.66 17.34 -91.64
CA VAL A 144 -68.80 17.09 -92.56
C VAL A 144 -68.93 18.15 -93.70
N GLU A 145 -69.33 17.88 -94.96
CA GLU A 145 -70.21 16.83 -95.53
C GLU A 145 -69.80 16.31 -96.94
N GLU A 146 -70.55 15.31 -97.40
CA GLU A 146 -70.61 14.63 -98.71
C GLU A 146 -71.22 15.52 -99.84
N GLN A 147 -71.27 15.20 -101.16
CA GLN A 147 -70.66 14.22 -102.09
C GLN A 147 -71.09 14.59 -103.56
N HIS A 148 -70.44 14.04 -104.60
CA HIS A 148 -70.83 14.19 -106.03
C HIS A 148 -71.77 13.06 -106.51
N PRO A 149 -72.38 13.09 -107.72
CA PRO A 149 -73.13 14.17 -108.41
C PRO A 149 -74.48 13.65 -109.03
N GLY A 150 -75.30 14.49 -109.69
CA GLY A 150 -76.43 13.94 -110.48
C GLY A 150 -77.36 14.91 -111.23
N ASN A 151 -77.67 14.54 -112.48
CA ASN A 151 -78.82 14.92 -113.33
C ASN A 151 -79.37 13.58 -113.91
N PRO A 152 -80.65 13.39 -114.35
CA PRO A 152 -81.43 14.38 -115.14
C PRO A 152 -83.00 14.30 -115.11
N LEU A 153 -83.64 15.10 -115.98
CA LEU A 153 -84.99 14.97 -116.62
C LEU A 153 -86.33 15.37 -115.92
N LEU A 154 -87.15 16.08 -116.73
CA LEU A 154 -88.63 16.14 -116.83
C LEU A 154 -89.52 16.73 -115.69
N GLY A 155 -89.75 18.06 -115.75
CA GLY A 155 -90.98 18.68 -116.34
C GLY A 155 -92.33 18.74 -115.58
N PHE A 156 -93.02 19.89 -115.66
CA PHE A 156 -94.50 20.01 -115.72
C PHE A 156 -94.98 21.35 -116.37
N LEU A 157 -96.29 21.52 -116.60
CA LEU A 157 -97.00 22.56 -117.41
C LEU A 157 -97.10 23.96 -116.72
N GLY A 158 -97.50 25.10 -117.32
CA GLY A 158 -98.04 25.51 -118.66
C GLY A 158 -97.87 27.05 -118.89
N THR A 159 -98.47 27.83 -119.81
CA THR A 159 -99.75 27.78 -120.60
C THR A 159 -99.83 28.82 -121.78
N VAL A 160 -100.44 28.47 -122.95
CA VAL A 160 -101.18 29.32 -123.97
C VAL A 160 -100.45 30.45 -124.77
N GLY A 161 -100.67 30.77 -126.08
CA GLY A 161 -101.33 30.09 -127.24
C GLY A 161 -101.82 30.97 -128.45
N VAL A 162 -101.77 30.45 -129.71
CA VAL A 162 -102.61 30.73 -130.96
C VAL A 162 -102.42 32.07 -131.78
N THR A 163 -102.33 32.16 -133.15
CA THR A 163 -103.39 32.29 -134.24
C THR A 163 -102.94 32.08 -135.74
N ALA A 164 -103.89 32.01 -136.72
CA ALA A 164 -103.79 31.74 -138.22
C ALA A 164 -103.75 33.01 -139.15
N SER A 165 -103.58 33.08 -140.52
CA SER A 165 -103.75 32.27 -141.79
C SER A 165 -105.19 32.20 -142.41
N GLY A 166 -105.52 32.27 -143.74
CA GLY A 166 -104.83 32.29 -145.09
C GLY A 166 -105.63 33.15 -146.16
N VAL A 167 -105.79 32.94 -147.51
CA VAL A 167 -105.34 31.98 -148.58
C VAL A 167 -105.68 32.50 -150.05
N LEU A 168 -105.58 31.70 -151.15
CA LEU A 168 -105.64 31.98 -152.64
C LEU A 168 -106.97 32.47 -153.34
N GLY A 169 -106.89 33.00 -154.61
CA GLY A 169 -107.73 32.53 -155.76
C GLY A 169 -108.15 33.47 -156.95
N GLY A 170 -107.98 33.04 -158.25
CA GLY A 170 -108.63 33.58 -159.50
C GLY A 170 -107.71 34.03 -160.67
N LEU A 171 -108.11 34.26 -161.96
CA LEU A 171 -109.28 33.81 -162.79
C LEU A 171 -109.08 33.87 -164.36
N TYR A 172 -109.89 34.57 -165.20
CA TYR A 172 -109.97 34.52 -166.71
C TYR A 172 -110.46 35.88 -167.33
N GLY A 173 -110.30 36.30 -168.62
CA GLY A 173 -109.52 35.86 -169.81
C GLY A 173 -110.16 36.28 -171.19
N THR A 174 -109.40 36.73 -172.23
CA THR A 174 -109.92 36.97 -173.63
C THR A 174 -108.89 36.94 -174.80
N SER A 175 -109.20 36.15 -175.85
CA SER A 175 -109.00 36.42 -177.30
C SER A 175 -107.61 36.57 -177.99
N LEU A 176 -107.05 35.43 -178.41
CA LEU A 176 -106.65 35.15 -179.82
C LEU A 176 -105.44 35.86 -180.49
N GLN A 177 -104.27 35.94 -179.83
CA GLN A 177 -102.99 36.17 -180.56
C GLN A 177 -101.81 35.29 -180.09
N GLU A 178 -102.04 34.35 -179.17
CA GLU A 178 -101.03 33.91 -178.20
C GLU A 178 -100.24 32.64 -178.57
N LYS A 179 -100.63 31.94 -179.66
CA LYS A 179 -100.21 30.53 -179.90
C LYS A 179 -98.71 30.30 -180.13
N LYS A 180 -97.91 31.36 -180.30
CA LYS A 180 -96.46 31.29 -180.53
C LYS A 180 -95.61 31.57 -179.28
N ALA A 181 -96.18 32.15 -178.22
CA ALA A 181 -95.44 32.47 -176.99
C ALA A 181 -95.31 31.25 -176.06
N LEU A 182 -96.37 30.45 -175.94
CA LEU A 182 -96.47 29.33 -174.99
C LEU A 182 -95.37 28.26 -175.16
N GLN A 183 -94.93 28.00 -176.40
CA GLN A 183 -93.94 26.97 -176.67
C GLN A 183 -92.53 27.33 -176.18
N SER A 184 -92.22 28.62 -175.96
CA SER A 184 -90.92 29.05 -175.42
C SER A 184 -90.79 28.86 -173.91
N ILE A 185 -91.90 28.70 -173.19
CA ILE A 185 -91.91 28.60 -171.72
C ILE A 185 -91.58 27.16 -171.27
N ILE A 186 -92.11 26.16 -171.98
CA ILE A 186 -91.98 24.73 -171.62
C ILE A 186 -90.51 24.31 -171.54
N SER A 187 -89.72 24.57 -172.58
CA SER A 187 -88.29 24.20 -172.60
C SER A 187 -87.44 24.91 -171.52
N SER A 188 -87.90 26.05 -170.99
CA SER A 188 -87.24 26.71 -169.84
C SER A 188 -87.50 25.96 -168.53
N THR A 189 -88.63 25.27 -168.40
CA THR A 189 -88.96 24.49 -167.18
C THR A 189 -88.24 23.14 -167.13
N GLU A 190 -88.04 22.48 -168.27
CA GLU A 190 -87.32 21.19 -168.34
C GLU A 190 -85.83 21.33 -167.93
N SER A 191 -85.15 22.38 -168.44
CA SER A 191 -83.76 22.66 -168.07
C SER A 191 -83.59 22.90 -166.56
N LYS A 192 -84.53 23.58 -165.92
CA LYS A 192 -84.53 23.83 -164.47
C LYS A 192 -84.84 22.58 -163.65
N LEU A 193 -85.56 21.61 -164.20
CA LEU A 193 -85.84 20.35 -163.51
C LEU A 193 -84.56 19.51 -163.38
N ALA A 194 -83.83 19.33 -164.47
CA ALA A 194 -82.57 18.57 -164.50
C ALA A 194 -81.49 19.20 -163.60
N GLU A 195 -81.38 20.53 -163.57
CA GLU A 195 -80.45 21.25 -162.69
C GLU A 195 -80.80 21.05 -161.19
N ASN A 196 -82.08 21.07 -160.83
CA ASN A 196 -82.53 20.77 -159.46
C ASN A 196 -82.30 19.29 -159.08
N GLU A 197 -82.47 18.35 -160.01
CA GLU A 197 -82.21 16.93 -159.76
C GLU A 197 -80.73 16.65 -159.49
N ALA A 198 -79.83 17.24 -160.28
CA ALA A 198 -78.39 17.17 -160.04
C ALA A 198 -77.99 17.80 -158.69
N ALA A 199 -78.56 18.97 -158.35
CA ALA A 199 -78.34 19.62 -157.06
C ALA A 199 -78.84 18.78 -155.87
N LEU A 200 -80.00 18.12 -156.00
CA LEU A 200 -80.53 17.21 -154.99
C LEU A 200 -79.68 15.95 -154.81
N SER A 201 -79.09 15.41 -155.89
CA SER A 201 -78.18 14.27 -155.80
C SER A 201 -76.90 14.63 -155.04
N LEU A 202 -76.25 15.73 -155.40
CA LEU A 202 -75.07 16.24 -154.66
C LEU A 202 -75.41 16.59 -153.20
N MET A 203 -76.60 17.11 -152.93
CA MET A 203 -77.05 17.38 -151.56
C MET A 203 -77.17 16.08 -150.74
N ARG A 204 -77.76 15.02 -151.31
CA ARG A 204 -77.89 13.71 -150.66
C ARG A 204 -76.52 13.11 -150.33
N GLU A 205 -75.62 13.05 -151.29
CA GLU A 205 -74.25 12.53 -151.11
C GLU A 205 -73.51 13.28 -149.98
N ASN A 206 -73.64 14.61 -149.93
CA ASN A 206 -73.06 15.45 -148.87
C ASN A 206 -73.78 15.36 -147.51
N TYR A 207 -74.97 14.78 -147.43
CA TYR A 207 -75.63 14.44 -146.16
C TYR A 207 -75.26 13.02 -145.70
N GLU A 208 -75.26 12.05 -146.61
CA GLU A 208 -74.87 10.66 -146.35
C GLU A 208 -73.41 10.57 -145.88
N LYS A 209 -72.49 11.29 -146.55
CA LYS A 209 -71.10 11.41 -146.11
C LYS A 209 -70.99 12.02 -144.71
N ARG A 210 -71.73 13.10 -144.40
CA ARG A 210 -71.71 13.72 -143.06
C ARG A 210 -72.26 12.79 -141.99
N LEU A 211 -73.32 12.03 -142.28
CA LEU A 211 -73.89 11.05 -141.35
C LEU A 211 -72.90 9.92 -141.05
N LEU A 212 -72.15 9.46 -142.06
CA LEU A 212 -71.10 8.44 -141.89
C LEU A 212 -69.88 8.99 -141.14
N GLU A 213 -69.46 10.23 -141.41
CA GLU A 213 -68.39 10.90 -140.66
C GLU A 213 -68.79 11.16 -139.19
N GLU A 214 -70.05 11.51 -138.93
CA GLU A 214 -70.61 11.71 -137.59
C GLU A 214 -70.73 10.39 -136.82
N GLN A 215 -71.23 9.31 -137.44
CA GLN A 215 -71.22 7.97 -136.83
C GLN A 215 -69.80 7.48 -136.55
N ALA A 216 -68.85 7.72 -137.45
CA ALA A 216 -67.44 7.36 -137.25
C ALA A 216 -66.80 8.16 -136.11
N ALA A 217 -67.10 9.46 -136.00
CA ALA A 217 -66.67 10.31 -134.90
C ALA A 217 -67.26 9.87 -133.57
N GLN A 218 -68.57 9.62 -133.51
CA GLN A 218 -69.28 9.15 -132.31
C GLN A 218 -68.74 7.80 -131.84
N LYS A 219 -68.53 6.84 -132.76
CA LYS A 219 -67.93 5.53 -132.43
C LYS A 219 -66.49 5.66 -131.93
N LYS A 220 -65.69 6.54 -132.54
CA LYS A 220 -64.31 6.84 -132.10
C LYS A 220 -64.27 7.53 -130.73
N GLN A 221 -65.27 8.33 -130.40
CA GLN A 221 -65.42 8.94 -129.07
C GLN A 221 -65.89 7.91 -128.03
N SER A 222 -66.83 7.04 -128.38
CA SER A 222 -67.29 5.94 -127.52
C SER A 222 -66.15 4.98 -127.15
N LEU A 223 -65.30 4.60 -128.12
CA LEU A 223 -64.13 3.75 -127.86
C LEU A 223 -63.13 4.44 -126.93
N LYS A 224 -62.86 5.73 -127.12
CA LYS A 224 -62.00 6.50 -126.19
C LYS A 224 -62.55 6.53 -124.77
N PHE A 225 -63.85 6.73 -124.60
CA PHE A 225 -64.46 6.70 -123.26
C PHE A 225 -64.39 5.29 -122.64
N GLN A 226 -64.58 4.24 -123.43
CA GLN A 226 -64.46 2.85 -122.95
C GLN A 226 -63.01 2.47 -122.60
N GLU A 227 -62.02 2.93 -123.37
CA GLU A 227 -60.58 2.78 -123.06
C GLU A 227 -60.20 3.56 -121.79
N GLN A 228 -60.76 4.76 -121.59
CA GLN A 228 -60.60 5.55 -120.38
C GLN A 228 -61.26 4.89 -119.17
N GLU A 229 -62.48 4.36 -119.31
CA GLU A 229 -63.20 3.62 -118.27
C GLU A 229 -62.44 2.36 -117.85
N ALA A 230 -61.93 1.58 -118.81
CA ALA A 230 -61.08 0.43 -118.55
C ALA A 230 -59.78 0.82 -117.84
N SER A 231 -59.07 1.86 -118.32
CA SER A 231 -57.83 2.32 -117.70
C SER A 231 -58.05 2.87 -116.28
N LEU A 232 -59.16 3.59 -116.04
CA LEU A 232 -59.55 4.06 -114.71
C LEU A 232 -59.96 2.90 -113.80
N SER A 233 -60.63 1.87 -114.33
CA SER A 233 -60.94 0.64 -113.60
C SER A 233 -59.67 -0.12 -113.19
N ASP A 234 -58.69 -0.26 -114.08
CA ASP A 234 -57.40 -0.90 -113.78
C ASP A 234 -56.57 -0.08 -112.78
N GLN A 235 -56.55 1.26 -112.92
CA GLN A 235 -55.94 2.15 -111.92
C GLN A 235 -56.63 2.04 -110.57
N LEU A 236 -57.96 1.95 -110.53
CA LEU A 236 -58.77 1.81 -109.32
C LEU A 236 -58.62 0.42 -108.68
N ALA A 237 -58.45 -0.65 -109.48
CA ALA A 237 -58.10 -1.98 -108.99
C ALA A 237 -56.68 -2.03 -108.42
N SER A 238 -55.71 -1.39 -109.08
CA SER A 238 -54.34 -1.24 -108.60
C SER A 238 -54.28 -0.43 -107.30
N ALA A 239 -54.98 0.70 -107.23
CA ALA A 239 -55.08 1.54 -106.04
C ALA A 239 -55.80 0.84 -104.88
N LYS A 240 -56.83 0.03 -105.15
CA LYS A 240 -57.43 -0.85 -104.13
C LYS A 240 -56.43 -1.88 -103.61
N LYS A 241 -55.61 -2.47 -104.49
CA LYS A 241 -54.59 -3.46 -104.10
C LYS A 241 -53.48 -2.84 -103.24
N SER A 242 -52.97 -1.67 -103.60
CA SER A 242 -51.98 -0.96 -102.78
C SER A 242 -52.59 -0.47 -101.46
N LEU A 243 -53.82 0.04 -101.46
CA LEU A 243 -54.55 0.40 -100.24
C LEU A 243 -54.73 -0.81 -99.30
N THR A 244 -55.04 -2.00 -99.81
CA THR A 244 -55.13 -3.21 -98.98
C THR A 244 -53.76 -3.64 -98.43
N SER A 245 -52.68 -3.59 -99.22
CA SER A 245 -51.32 -3.88 -98.73
C SER A 245 -50.92 -2.92 -97.61
N LEU A 246 -51.06 -1.62 -97.85
CA LEU A 246 -50.78 -0.57 -96.88
C LEU A 246 -51.66 -0.67 -95.63
N SER A 247 -52.91 -1.13 -95.76
CA SER A 247 -53.81 -1.40 -94.63
C SER A 247 -53.45 -2.65 -93.83
N GLU A 248 -52.71 -3.61 -94.40
CA GLU A 248 -52.14 -4.74 -93.67
C GLU A 248 -50.80 -4.37 -93.03
N GLU A 249 -49.95 -3.65 -93.75
CA GLU A 249 -48.69 -3.10 -93.25
C GLU A 249 -48.94 -2.17 -92.05
N PHE A 250 -49.87 -1.23 -92.15
CA PHE A 250 -50.29 -0.38 -91.03
C PHE A 250 -50.81 -1.18 -89.82
N ARG A 251 -51.48 -2.33 -90.04
CA ARG A 251 -51.91 -3.21 -88.94
C ARG A 251 -50.76 -3.99 -88.30
N LYS A 252 -49.72 -4.36 -89.07
CA LYS A 252 -48.51 -5.01 -88.56
C LYS A 252 -47.68 -4.00 -87.77
N GLU A 253 -47.45 -2.82 -88.34
CA GLU A 253 -46.71 -1.73 -87.69
C GLU A 253 -47.42 -1.25 -86.42
N LYS A 254 -48.76 -1.13 -86.45
CA LYS A 254 -49.54 -0.81 -85.25
C LYS A 254 -49.31 -1.83 -84.14
N LYS A 255 -49.32 -3.14 -84.43
CA LYS A 255 -49.06 -4.19 -83.42
C LYS A 255 -47.66 -4.09 -82.87
N LEU A 256 -46.65 -3.92 -83.72
CA LEU A 256 -45.26 -3.74 -83.32
C LEU A 256 -45.09 -2.50 -82.42
N ALA A 257 -45.80 -1.40 -82.70
CA ALA A 257 -45.81 -0.20 -81.87
C ALA A 257 -46.63 -0.34 -80.55
N GLU A 258 -47.54 -1.31 -80.46
CA GLU A 258 -48.19 -1.70 -79.21
C GLU A 258 -47.26 -2.63 -78.39
N GLU A 259 -46.65 -3.64 -79.02
CA GLU A 259 -45.66 -4.54 -78.41
C GLU A 259 -44.43 -3.78 -77.85
N LEU A 260 -43.86 -2.84 -78.61
CA LEU A 260 -42.77 -1.98 -78.14
C LEU A 260 -43.19 -1.03 -77.01
N ARG A 261 -44.47 -0.62 -76.96
CA ARG A 261 -44.97 0.22 -75.85
C ARG A 261 -45.05 -0.58 -74.56
N ASP A 262 -45.52 -1.82 -74.65
CA ASP A 262 -45.62 -2.72 -73.51
C ASP A 262 -44.21 -3.11 -73.01
N GLU A 263 -43.25 -3.33 -73.92
CA GLU A 263 -41.83 -3.53 -73.56
C GLU A 263 -41.21 -2.29 -72.91
N ILE A 264 -41.46 -1.08 -73.42
CA ILE A 264 -41.02 0.17 -72.79
C ILE A 264 -41.61 0.31 -71.39
N GLN A 265 -42.92 0.09 -71.19
CA GLN A 265 -43.53 0.15 -69.86
C GLN A 265 -42.97 -0.91 -68.90
N GLY A 266 -42.68 -2.12 -69.39
CA GLY A 266 -41.97 -3.16 -68.67
C GLY A 266 -40.59 -2.69 -68.21
N LEU A 267 -39.78 -2.16 -69.12
CA LEU A 267 -38.44 -1.63 -68.82
C LEU A 267 -38.49 -0.43 -67.85
N GLU A 268 -39.44 0.51 -68.02
CA GLU A 268 -39.64 1.60 -67.07
C GLU A 268 -40.05 1.10 -65.67
N SER A 269 -40.81 -0.01 -65.57
CA SER A 269 -41.17 -0.61 -64.28
C SER A 269 -39.96 -1.24 -63.60
N ILE A 270 -39.09 -1.92 -64.36
CA ILE A 270 -37.84 -2.51 -63.89
C ILE A 270 -36.85 -1.40 -63.47
N ILE A 271 -36.75 -0.31 -64.23
CA ILE A 271 -35.89 0.84 -63.91
C ILE A 271 -36.38 1.56 -62.63
N ARG A 272 -37.70 1.71 -62.44
CA ARG A 272 -38.27 2.23 -61.19
C ARG A 272 -37.94 1.34 -60.00
N GLN A 273 -38.25 0.03 -60.09
CA GLN A 273 -37.94 -0.92 -59.02
C GLN A 273 -36.43 -0.96 -58.69
N ALA A 274 -35.55 -0.91 -59.69
CA ALA A 274 -34.10 -0.87 -59.48
C ALA A 274 -33.62 0.44 -58.83
N GLY A 275 -34.35 1.55 -59.02
CA GLY A 275 -34.15 2.80 -58.29
C GLY A 275 -34.59 2.67 -56.83
N ASP A 276 -35.82 2.18 -56.59
CA ASP A 276 -36.36 1.95 -55.25
C ASP A 276 -35.47 0.98 -54.44
N ASP A 277 -35.00 -0.10 -55.07
CA ASP A 277 -34.08 -1.08 -54.49
C ASP A 277 -32.70 -0.47 -54.18
N LYS A 278 -32.17 0.39 -55.07
CA LYS A 278 -30.91 1.13 -54.86
C LYS A 278 -31.05 2.04 -53.64
N ASP A 279 -32.09 2.86 -53.58
CA ASP A 279 -32.26 3.86 -52.52
C ASP A 279 -32.53 3.18 -51.16
N ALA A 280 -33.22 2.03 -51.17
CA ALA A 280 -33.38 1.17 -50.00
C ALA A 280 -32.08 0.46 -49.56
N LEU A 281 -31.12 0.24 -50.46
CA LEU A 281 -29.77 -0.26 -50.13
C LEU A 281 -28.85 0.86 -49.63
N GLU A 282 -28.97 2.06 -50.21
CA GLU A 282 -28.19 3.25 -49.82
C GLU A 282 -28.57 3.72 -48.41
N SER A 283 -29.86 3.78 -48.09
CA SER A 283 -30.35 4.07 -46.73
C SER A 283 -29.87 3.04 -45.69
N LYS A 284 -29.84 1.74 -46.04
CA LYS A 284 -29.25 0.70 -45.16
C LYS A 284 -27.74 0.83 -45.02
N LEU A 285 -27.04 1.31 -46.05
CA LEU A 285 -25.61 1.57 -45.98
C LEU A 285 -25.33 2.74 -45.03
N GLU A 286 -26.11 3.83 -45.10
CA GLU A 286 -26.03 4.94 -44.15
C GLU A 286 -26.31 4.49 -42.70
N GLU A 287 -27.37 3.70 -42.48
CA GLU A 287 -27.69 3.11 -41.17
C GLU A 287 -26.49 2.34 -40.59
N LYS A 288 -25.87 1.45 -41.39
CA LYS A 288 -24.71 0.66 -40.95
C LYS A 288 -23.44 1.48 -40.80
N LEU A 289 -23.27 2.57 -41.55
CA LEU A 289 -22.18 3.52 -41.34
C LEU A 289 -22.36 4.28 -40.00
N GLY A 290 -23.61 4.64 -39.66
CA GLY A 290 -23.97 5.18 -38.35
C GLY A 290 -23.70 4.20 -37.19
N GLU A 291 -24.09 2.93 -37.34
CA GLU A 291 -23.76 1.88 -36.37
C GLU A 291 -22.24 1.74 -36.17
N ILE A 292 -21.47 1.65 -37.25
CA ILE A 292 -20.01 1.54 -37.25
C ILE A 292 -19.37 2.73 -36.52
N ASN A 293 -19.80 3.96 -36.81
CA ASN A 293 -19.30 5.15 -36.12
C ASN A 293 -19.56 5.08 -34.61
N SER A 294 -20.77 4.68 -34.19
CA SER A 294 -21.11 4.52 -32.77
C SER A 294 -20.31 3.41 -32.06
N LEU A 295 -19.92 2.37 -32.80
CA LEU A 295 -19.04 1.30 -32.29
C LEU A 295 -17.59 1.78 -32.20
N GLN A 296 -17.12 2.60 -33.15
CA GLN A 296 -15.77 3.14 -33.15
C GLN A 296 -15.55 4.21 -32.06
N GLU A 297 -16.58 5.00 -31.75
CA GLU A 297 -16.60 5.87 -30.56
C GLU A 297 -16.49 5.04 -29.26
N LYS A 298 -17.31 3.98 -29.13
CA LYS A 298 -17.23 3.05 -27.98
C LYS A 298 -15.87 2.37 -27.86
N ILE A 299 -15.24 1.99 -28.98
CA ILE A 299 -13.87 1.44 -28.99
C ILE A 299 -12.88 2.49 -28.47
N SER A 300 -12.96 3.74 -28.91
CA SER A 300 -12.09 4.82 -28.43
C SER A 300 -12.25 5.08 -26.92
N LEU A 301 -13.49 5.09 -26.42
CA LEU A 301 -13.79 5.24 -24.99
C LEU A 301 -13.25 4.06 -24.16
N LEU A 302 -13.41 2.82 -24.65
CA LEU A 302 -12.87 1.63 -24.00
C LEU A 302 -11.33 1.58 -24.03
N SER A 303 -10.70 2.04 -25.11
CA SER A 303 -9.23 2.17 -25.18
C SER A 303 -8.71 3.17 -24.14
N GLN A 304 -9.33 4.34 -24.01
CA GLN A 304 -8.98 5.31 -22.96
C GLN A 304 -9.16 4.72 -21.55
N GLU A 305 -10.26 4.01 -21.30
CA GLU A 305 -10.51 3.35 -20.02
C GLU A 305 -9.48 2.24 -19.71
N ILE A 306 -8.96 1.55 -20.74
CA ILE A 306 -7.88 0.57 -20.62
C ILE A 306 -6.54 1.26 -20.30
N ASP A 307 -6.19 2.33 -21.00
CA ASP A 307 -4.94 3.09 -20.76
C ASP A 307 -4.88 3.66 -19.33
N ASP A 308 -6.00 4.22 -18.85
CA ASP A 308 -6.11 4.75 -17.48
C ASP A 308 -6.05 3.63 -16.43
N LYS A 309 -6.68 2.47 -16.68
CA LYS A 309 -6.57 1.29 -15.81
C LYS A 309 -5.14 0.73 -15.80
N GLU A 310 -4.47 0.65 -16.95
CA GLU A 310 -3.08 0.17 -17.04
C GLU A 310 -2.10 1.15 -16.37
N LYS A 311 -2.37 2.45 -16.44
CA LYS A 311 -1.63 3.46 -15.65
C LYS A 311 -1.81 3.20 -14.15
N HIS A 312 -3.04 3.01 -13.68
CA HIS A 312 -3.31 2.76 -12.27
C HIS A 312 -2.70 1.42 -11.78
N ILE A 313 -2.72 0.37 -12.61
CA ILE A 313 -2.06 -0.91 -12.31
C ILE A 313 -0.54 -0.73 -12.16
N ARG A 314 0.10 0.11 -12.98
CA ARG A 314 1.54 0.44 -12.85
C ARG A 314 1.83 1.21 -11.56
N GLU A 315 0.99 2.18 -11.19
CA GLU A 315 1.10 2.93 -9.93
C GLU A 315 0.94 2.03 -8.70
N LEU A 316 -0.08 1.15 -8.69
CA LEU A 316 -0.29 0.15 -7.64
C LEU A 316 0.88 -0.83 -7.55
N SER A 317 1.44 -1.27 -8.68
CA SER A 317 2.59 -2.19 -8.72
C SER A 317 3.86 -1.54 -8.14
N ALA A 318 4.10 -0.25 -8.43
CA ALA A 318 5.21 0.50 -7.85
C ALA A 318 5.03 0.70 -6.34
N SER A 319 3.81 1.03 -5.89
CA SER A 319 3.47 1.16 -4.47
C SER A 319 3.66 -0.16 -3.71
N LEU A 320 3.19 -1.28 -4.28
CA LEU A 320 3.36 -2.62 -3.73
C LEU A 320 4.84 -3.00 -3.62
N SER A 321 5.65 -2.71 -4.66
CA SER A 321 7.10 -2.94 -4.65
C SER A 321 7.80 -2.16 -3.54
N SER A 322 7.42 -0.89 -3.33
CA SER A 322 7.94 -0.10 -2.20
C SER A 322 7.55 -0.70 -0.85
N LYS A 323 6.31 -1.15 -0.67
CA LYS A 323 5.85 -1.77 0.59
C LYS A 323 6.47 -3.13 0.87
N GLU A 324 6.77 -3.93 -0.15
CA GLU A 324 7.53 -5.18 -0.02
C GLU A 324 8.96 -4.88 0.46
N VAL A 325 9.64 -3.88 -0.12
CA VAL A 325 10.96 -3.44 0.32
C VAL A 325 10.94 -2.93 1.77
N ASP A 326 9.91 -2.21 2.19
CA ASP A 326 9.75 -1.76 3.59
C ASP A 326 9.45 -2.92 4.55
N TYR A 327 8.66 -3.91 4.14
CA TYR A 327 8.40 -5.13 4.89
C TYR A 327 9.69 -5.94 5.10
N GLN A 328 10.54 -6.05 4.07
CA GLN A 328 11.86 -6.70 4.18
C GLN A 328 12.79 -5.97 5.18
N LYS A 329 12.83 -4.63 5.16
CA LYS A 329 13.56 -3.83 6.18
C LYS A 329 13.03 -4.10 7.59
N LEU A 330 11.71 -4.12 7.76
CA LEU A 330 11.06 -4.34 9.06
C LEU A 330 11.32 -5.75 9.60
N SER A 331 11.31 -6.75 8.72
CA SER A 331 11.70 -8.13 9.03
C SER A 331 13.17 -8.23 9.46
N ALA A 332 14.09 -7.57 8.76
CA ALA A 332 15.50 -7.50 9.13
C ALA A 332 15.70 -6.86 10.52
N LEU A 333 15.05 -5.72 10.79
CA LEU A 333 15.06 -5.07 12.11
C LEU A 333 14.45 -5.95 13.21
N THR A 334 13.38 -6.68 12.92
CA THR A 334 12.75 -7.62 13.87
C THR A 334 13.70 -8.76 14.24
N ASN A 335 14.44 -9.30 13.27
CA ASN A 335 15.45 -10.33 13.52
C ASN A 335 16.68 -9.78 14.29
N GLN A 336 17.15 -8.57 13.95
CA GLN A 336 18.26 -7.91 14.64
C GLN A 336 17.92 -7.57 16.10
N THR A 337 16.72 -7.04 16.36
CA THR A 337 16.24 -6.73 17.72
C THR A 337 16.00 -8.01 18.53
N LYS A 338 15.49 -9.07 17.92
CA LYS A 338 15.41 -10.40 18.54
C LYS A 338 16.79 -10.93 18.95
N MET A 339 17.79 -10.92 18.06
CA MET A 339 19.17 -11.34 18.43
C MET A 339 19.76 -10.47 19.55
N SER A 340 19.48 -9.16 19.53
CA SER A 340 19.93 -8.23 20.56
C SER A 340 19.31 -8.53 21.93
N LEU A 341 18.03 -8.93 21.94
CA LEU A 341 17.31 -9.38 23.14
C LEU A 341 17.82 -10.74 23.64
N GLU A 342 18.08 -11.70 22.75
CA GLU A 342 18.66 -13.01 23.10
C GLU A 342 20.06 -12.84 23.72
N HIS A 343 20.89 -11.95 23.17
CA HIS A 343 22.18 -11.56 23.76
C HIS A 343 22.02 -10.87 25.12
N ALA A 344 21.07 -9.94 25.26
CA ALA A 344 20.80 -9.27 26.53
C ALA A 344 20.35 -10.25 27.62
N ASN A 345 19.41 -11.16 27.30
CA ASN A 345 18.96 -12.23 28.20
C ASN A 345 20.11 -13.16 28.61
N SER A 346 20.97 -13.54 27.65
CA SER A 346 22.18 -14.33 27.93
C SER A 346 23.12 -13.63 28.91
N LYS A 347 23.28 -12.30 28.81
CA LYS A 347 24.10 -11.54 29.76
C LYS A 347 23.41 -11.31 31.11
N ILE A 348 22.07 -11.20 31.16
CA ILE A 348 21.31 -11.19 32.42
C ILE A 348 21.55 -12.49 33.18
N GLN A 349 21.33 -13.64 32.55
CA GLN A 349 21.55 -14.96 33.16
C GLN A 349 23.00 -15.12 33.68
N GLN A 350 24.00 -14.69 32.89
CA GLN A 350 25.40 -14.73 33.32
C GLN A 350 25.67 -13.83 34.55
N LEU A 351 25.01 -12.67 34.66
CA LEU A 351 25.09 -11.77 35.82
C LEU A 351 24.35 -12.33 37.05
N GLU A 352 23.25 -13.06 36.86
CA GLU A 352 22.53 -13.76 37.94
C GLU A 352 23.42 -14.87 38.55
N GLU A 353 24.10 -15.66 37.71
CA GLU A 353 25.08 -16.64 38.20
C GLU A 353 26.28 -15.98 38.90
N GLU A 354 26.79 -14.85 38.39
CA GLU A 354 27.85 -14.06 39.06
C GLU A 354 27.37 -13.55 40.44
N LEU A 355 26.11 -13.11 40.55
CA LEU A 355 25.49 -12.65 41.78
C LEU A 355 25.36 -13.77 42.82
N ASP A 356 24.84 -14.94 42.44
CA ASP A 356 24.71 -16.08 43.38
C ASP A 356 26.08 -16.66 43.78
N ARG A 357 27.08 -16.69 42.88
CA ARG A 357 28.48 -17.00 43.25
C ARG A 357 29.00 -16.02 44.31
N SER A 358 28.76 -14.73 44.13
CA SER A 358 29.17 -13.68 45.07
C SER A 358 28.48 -13.80 46.42
N LYS A 359 27.16 -14.01 46.42
CA LYS A 359 26.30 -14.21 47.59
C LYS A 359 26.71 -15.44 48.40
N ASN A 360 27.01 -16.56 47.75
CA ASN A 360 27.51 -17.76 48.41
C ASN A 360 28.93 -17.56 49.00
N ALA A 361 29.80 -16.82 48.30
CA ALA A 361 31.12 -16.43 48.81
C ALA A 361 31.07 -15.37 49.93
N LEU A 362 29.98 -14.61 50.03
CA LEU A 362 29.70 -13.71 51.16
C LEU A 362 29.17 -14.49 52.35
N ALA A 363 28.25 -15.43 52.15
CA ALA A 363 27.70 -16.28 53.21
C ALA A 363 28.79 -17.13 53.89
N SER A 364 29.75 -17.69 53.15
CA SER A 364 30.89 -18.40 53.72
C SER A 364 31.87 -17.49 54.46
N LYS A 365 32.02 -16.23 54.03
CA LYS A 365 32.79 -15.21 54.77
C LYS A 365 32.09 -14.78 56.07
N ILE A 366 30.76 -14.66 56.07
CA ILE A 366 29.98 -14.38 57.29
C ILE A 366 30.17 -15.53 58.29
N SER A 367 29.97 -16.78 57.87
CA SER A 367 30.20 -17.95 58.73
C SER A 367 31.65 -18.07 59.24
N LEU A 368 32.65 -17.59 58.48
CA LEU A 368 34.03 -17.49 58.95
C LEU A 368 34.22 -16.38 60.00
N ILE A 369 33.54 -15.23 59.84
CA ILE A 369 33.53 -14.15 60.83
C ILE A 369 32.85 -14.63 62.11
N ASP A 370 31.68 -15.25 62.03
CA ASP A 370 30.98 -15.83 63.19
C ASP A 370 31.89 -16.82 63.97
N SER A 371 32.68 -17.62 63.25
CA SER A 371 33.68 -18.55 63.83
C SER A 371 34.94 -17.86 64.38
N LEU A 372 35.24 -16.62 63.99
CA LEU A 372 36.35 -15.83 64.53
C LEU A 372 35.89 -15.01 65.74
N ASP A 373 34.69 -14.45 65.70
CA ASP A 373 34.07 -13.72 66.81
C ASP A 373 33.82 -14.67 68.00
N ALA A 374 33.33 -15.89 67.74
CA ALA A 374 33.23 -16.93 68.77
C ALA A 374 34.59 -17.30 69.41
N LYS A 375 35.70 -17.23 68.64
CA LYS A 375 37.06 -17.44 69.16
C LYS A 375 37.58 -16.23 69.94
N LEU A 376 37.22 -15.03 69.52
CA LEU A 376 37.53 -13.78 70.23
C LEU A 376 36.85 -13.75 71.59
N GLU A 377 35.57 -14.15 71.68
CA GLU A 377 34.87 -14.27 72.96
C GLU A 377 35.53 -15.31 73.88
N THR A 378 35.91 -16.49 73.36
CA THR A 378 36.67 -17.47 74.19
C THR A 378 38.00 -16.89 74.67
N LEU A 379 38.79 -16.27 73.79
CA LEU A 379 40.08 -15.64 74.16
C LEU A 379 39.90 -14.48 75.14
N ASN A 380 38.82 -13.72 75.03
CA ASN A 380 38.52 -12.62 75.95
C ASN A 380 38.10 -13.15 77.33
N SER A 381 37.37 -14.27 77.39
CA SER A 381 37.06 -14.96 78.65
C SER A 381 38.29 -15.59 79.31
N GLU A 382 39.18 -16.21 78.52
CA GLU A 382 40.48 -16.73 78.99
C GLU A 382 41.38 -15.59 79.49
N LYS A 383 41.41 -14.45 78.77
CA LYS A 383 42.11 -13.23 79.20
C LYS A 383 41.55 -12.71 80.51
N GLU A 384 40.23 -12.59 80.67
CA GLU A 384 39.62 -12.16 81.92
C GLU A 384 39.95 -13.08 83.10
N GLU A 385 40.06 -14.39 82.88
CA GLU A 385 40.47 -15.33 83.92
C GLU A 385 41.97 -15.28 84.22
N ALA A 386 42.81 -14.98 83.22
CA ALA A 386 44.22 -14.68 83.41
C ALA A 386 44.42 -13.36 84.18
N ASP A 387 43.68 -12.30 83.83
CA ASP A 387 43.68 -11.02 84.56
C ASP A 387 43.23 -11.21 86.02
N LYS A 388 42.22 -12.06 86.28
CA LYS A 388 41.82 -12.43 87.67
C LYS A 388 42.97 -13.11 88.42
N LYS A 389 43.59 -14.13 87.83
CA LYS A 389 44.74 -14.85 88.43
C LYS A 389 45.96 -13.95 88.65
N ILE A 390 46.19 -12.96 87.78
CA ILE A 390 47.25 -11.96 87.95
C ILE A 390 46.94 -11.04 89.14
N ASN A 391 45.69 -10.59 89.29
CA ASN A 391 45.29 -9.78 90.45
C ASN A 391 45.35 -10.58 91.76
N GLU A 392 44.99 -11.87 91.74
CA GLU A 392 45.19 -12.79 92.86
C GLU A 392 46.67 -12.93 93.22
N LEU A 393 47.56 -13.16 92.25
CA LEU A 393 49.01 -13.24 92.48
C LEU A 393 49.61 -11.92 93.01
N ILE A 394 49.10 -10.78 92.54
CA ILE A 394 49.52 -9.45 93.04
C ILE A 394 49.14 -9.30 94.52
N GLN A 395 47.94 -9.74 94.90
CA GLN A 395 47.49 -9.72 96.29
C GLN A 395 48.27 -10.70 97.18
N GLU A 396 48.51 -11.93 96.71
CA GLU A 396 49.39 -12.88 97.42
C GLU A 396 50.81 -12.31 97.59
N TYR A 397 51.34 -11.62 96.59
CA TYR A 397 52.65 -10.96 96.66
C TYR A 397 52.68 -9.78 97.64
N THR A 398 51.65 -8.94 97.69
CA THR A 398 51.60 -7.83 98.67
C THR A 398 51.43 -8.33 100.10
N ASP A 399 50.60 -9.35 100.32
CA ASP A 399 50.42 -9.99 101.62
C ASP A 399 51.70 -10.73 102.09
N LEU A 400 52.36 -11.46 101.19
CA LEU A 400 53.63 -12.13 101.48
C LEU A 400 54.77 -11.12 101.70
N LYS A 401 54.77 -10.00 100.98
CA LYS A 401 55.68 -8.87 101.24
C LYS A 401 55.43 -8.28 102.63
N ALA A 402 54.19 -7.99 103.00
CA ALA A 402 53.85 -7.48 104.34
C ALA A 402 54.21 -8.49 105.45
N ALA A 403 54.02 -9.79 105.22
CA ALA A 403 54.49 -10.85 106.11
C ALA A 403 56.03 -10.89 106.20
N SER A 404 56.75 -10.58 105.12
CA SER A 404 58.22 -10.49 105.15
C SER A 404 58.71 -9.24 105.89
N GLU A 405 58.06 -8.09 105.74
CA GLU A 405 58.42 -6.82 106.40
C GLU A 405 58.09 -6.85 107.91
N THR A 406 56.96 -7.45 108.30
CA THR A 406 56.62 -7.70 109.72
C THR A 406 57.58 -8.71 110.35
N LYS A 407 57.98 -9.77 109.63
CA LYS A 407 59.02 -10.71 110.09
C LYS A 407 60.41 -10.04 110.20
N ALA A 408 60.78 -9.19 109.26
CA ALA A 408 62.05 -8.47 109.26
C ALA A 408 62.14 -7.44 110.39
N SER A 409 61.07 -6.68 110.65
CA SER A 409 61.00 -5.75 111.78
C SER A 409 60.98 -6.47 113.13
N HIS A 410 60.33 -7.63 113.24
CA HIS A 410 60.43 -8.47 114.43
C HIS A 410 61.85 -9.02 114.64
N ALA A 411 62.50 -9.52 113.58
CA ALA A 411 63.89 -9.98 113.65
C ALA A 411 64.87 -8.85 114.02
N SER A 412 64.71 -7.66 113.44
CA SER A 412 65.49 -6.46 113.78
C SER A 412 65.33 -6.07 115.26
N LYS A 413 64.10 -6.14 115.80
CA LYS A 413 63.85 -5.91 117.23
C LYS A 413 64.52 -6.97 118.11
N VAL A 414 64.42 -8.25 117.75
CA VAL A 414 65.09 -9.33 118.50
C VAL A 414 66.62 -9.19 118.45
N LEU A 415 67.18 -8.69 117.34
CA LEU A 415 68.61 -8.38 117.25
C LEU A 415 69.01 -7.22 118.17
N SER A 416 68.28 -6.11 118.20
CA SER A 416 68.60 -5.00 119.13
C SER A 416 68.47 -5.42 120.60
N GLU A 417 67.48 -6.25 120.93
CA GLU A 417 67.35 -6.89 122.25
C GLU A 417 68.54 -7.82 122.60
N ARG A 418 69.33 -8.31 121.62
CA ARG A 418 70.58 -9.06 121.84
C ARG A 418 71.81 -8.17 121.89
N ASP A 419 71.89 -7.15 121.05
CA ASP A 419 72.99 -6.17 121.09
C ASP A 419 73.04 -5.44 122.43
N ASP A 420 71.88 -5.12 123.02
CA ASP A 420 71.82 -4.53 124.37
C ASP A 420 72.18 -5.52 125.48
N GLN A 421 71.95 -6.83 125.28
CA GLN A 421 72.47 -7.88 126.18
C GLN A 421 73.99 -8.04 126.06
N ILE A 422 74.55 -7.89 124.86
CA ILE A 422 76.01 -7.93 124.63
C ILE A 422 76.68 -6.73 125.32
N LYS A 423 76.16 -5.51 125.15
CA LYS A 423 76.67 -4.31 125.84
C LYS A 423 76.69 -4.47 127.36
N GLN A 424 75.65 -5.06 127.96
CA GLN A 424 75.63 -5.36 129.40
C GLN A 424 76.66 -6.40 129.84
N LEU A 425 77.15 -7.27 128.96
CA LEU A 425 78.22 -8.21 129.25
C LEU A 425 79.60 -7.56 129.08
N GLU A 426 79.77 -6.71 128.07
CA GLU A 426 80.97 -5.88 127.87
C GLU A 426 81.19 -4.89 129.03
N GLU A 427 80.13 -4.26 129.53
CA GLU A 427 80.18 -3.38 130.70
C GLU A 427 80.63 -4.15 131.96
N LYS A 428 80.08 -5.34 132.22
CA LYS A 428 80.50 -6.21 133.34
C LYS A 428 81.95 -6.65 133.21
N LEU A 429 82.42 -6.91 132.00
CA LEU A 429 83.79 -7.33 131.72
C LEU A 429 84.80 -6.18 131.87
N SER A 430 84.42 -4.95 131.50
CA SER A 430 85.28 -3.77 131.71
C SER A 430 85.41 -3.40 133.20
N VAL A 431 84.34 -3.53 134.00
CA VAL A 431 84.42 -3.38 135.46
C VAL A 431 85.43 -4.37 136.06
N ALA A 432 85.34 -5.65 135.72
CA ALA A 432 86.27 -6.68 136.22
C ALA A 432 87.74 -6.40 135.82
N LEU A 433 87.98 -5.86 134.61
CA LEU A 433 89.32 -5.42 134.18
C LEU A 433 89.84 -4.24 135.01
N THR A 434 89.00 -3.25 135.36
CA THR A 434 89.42 -2.13 136.22
C THR A 434 89.71 -2.55 137.66
N GLU A 435 89.08 -3.61 138.15
CA GLU A 435 89.36 -4.17 139.47
C GLU A 435 90.72 -4.89 139.48
N SER A 436 90.96 -5.78 138.50
CA SER A 436 92.27 -6.45 138.30
C SER A 436 93.42 -5.46 138.04
N SER A 437 93.14 -4.27 137.50
CA SER A 437 94.16 -3.23 137.30
C SER A 437 94.68 -2.63 138.61
N LYS A 438 93.83 -2.54 139.65
CA LYS A 438 94.22 -2.01 140.97
C LYS A 438 95.10 -3.00 141.73
N ASP A 439 94.80 -4.29 141.63
CA ASP A 439 95.67 -5.33 142.21
C ASP A 439 97.10 -5.21 141.67
N HIS A 440 97.26 -4.90 140.38
CA HIS A 440 98.56 -4.69 139.75
C HIS A 440 99.32 -3.46 140.28
N GLU A 441 98.63 -2.37 140.63
CA GLU A 441 99.26 -1.21 141.29
C GLU A 441 99.78 -1.57 142.69
N THR A 442 99.07 -2.38 143.47
CA THR A 442 99.56 -2.81 144.79
C THR A 442 100.84 -3.66 144.72
N ILE A 443 100.98 -4.47 143.67
CA ILE A 443 102.18 -5.28 143.41
C ILE A 443 103.37 -4.38 143.03
N LEU A 444 103.15 -3.27 142.31
CA LEU A 444 104.22 -2.31 142.00
C LEU A 444 104.76 -1.59 143.24
N GLU A 445 103.91 -1.26 144.21
CA GLU A 445 104.36 -0.57 145.43
C GLU A 445 105.24 -1.48 146.30
N LEU A 446 104.85 -2.75 146.48
CA LEU A 446 105.62 -3.75 147.23
C LEU A 446 107.00 -4.05 146.60
N ASN A 447 107.14 -3.93 145.28
CA ASN A 447 108.44 -4.11 144.61
C ASN A 447 109.40 -2.92 144.86
N LYS A 448 108.89 -1.69 145.02
CA LYS A 448 109.72 -0.52 145.35
C LYS A 448 110.36 -0.65 146.74
N GLU A 449 109.61 -1.18 147.72
CA GLU A 449 110.13 -1.43 149.06
C GLU A 449 111.26 -2.48 149.05
N LEU A 450 111.14 -3.51 148.21
CA LEU A 450 112.17 -4.55 148.05
C LEU A 450 113.50 -3.96 147.55
N ASP A 451 113.51 -3.25 146.43
CA ASP A 451 114.75 -2.72 145.85
C ASP A 451 115.40 -1.63 146.71
N ALA A 452 114.63 -0.90 147.54
CA ALA A 452 115.19 0.04 148.52
C ALA A 452 116.06 -0.65 149.58
N THR A 453 115.67 -1.85 150.06
CA THR A 453 116.50 -2.62 151.02
C THR A 453 117.77 -3.18 150.38
N LYS A 454 117.69 -3.51 149.08
CA LYS A 454 118.77 -4.08 148.27
C LYS A 454 119.90 -3.07 148.04
N ALA A 455 119.55 -1.80 147.81
CA ALA A 455 120.50 -0.71 147.59
C ALA A 455 121.42 -0.41 148.80
N MET A 456 120.99 -0.69 150.03
CA MET A 456 121.85 -0.59 151.20
C MET A 456 122.99 -1.63 151.19
N LEU A 457 122.69 -2.87 150.79
CA LEU A 457 123.66 -3.97 150.79
C LEU A 457 124.79 -3.75 149.77
N GLU A 458 124.46 -3.21 148.60
CA GLU A 458 125.43 -2.89 147.55
C GLU A 458 126.49 -1.87 148.04
N SER A 459 126.17 -1.02 149.02
CA SER A 459 127.08 -0.01 149.56
C SER A 459 128.21 -0.57 150.44
N GLU A 460 128.04 -1.78 151.02
CA GLU A 460 129.13 -2.47 151.72
C GLU A 460 130.08 -3.16 150.73
N LEU A 461 129.59 -3.61 149.57
CA LEU A 461 130.39 -4.27 148.53
C LEU A 461 131.41 -3.30 147.89
N VAL A 462 131.10 -2.00 147.86
CA VAL A 462 132.04 -0.93 147.45
C VAL A 462 133.29 -0.88 148.34
N ALA A 463 133.25 -1.41 149.58
CA ALA A 463 134.41 -1.47 150.47
C ALA A 463 135.34 -2.67 150.24
N THR A 464 134.93 -3.70 149.45
CA THR A 464 135.71 -4.94 149.30
C THR A 464 136.52 -5.06 148.01
N GLU A 465 136.07 -4.46 146.90
CA GLU A 465 136.69 -4.68 145.58
C GLU A 465 137.80 -3.67 145.23
N THR A 466 138.18 -2.79 146.16
CA THR A 466 139.43 -1.97 146.12
C THR A 466 140.71 -2.81 146.14
N LEU A 467 140.59 -4.15 146.19
CA LEU A 467 141.66 -5.12 145.95
C LEU A 467 141.88 -5.46 144.47
N LYS A 468 140.92 -5.15 143.57
CA LYS A 468 140.91 -5.64 142.17
C LYS A 468 141.62 -4.78 141.16
N GLU A 469 142.00 -3.55 141.52
CA GLU A 469 142.81 -2.67 140.67
C GLU A 469 144.15 -3.33 140.27
N SER A 470 144.60 -4.34 141.03
CA SER A 470 145.73 -5.23 140.69
C SER A 470 145.56 -6.06 139.40
N ILE A 471 144.35 -6.21 138.85
CA ILE A 471 144.10 -7.02 137.62
C ILE A 471 144.26 -6.17 136.34
N GLN A 472 144.35 -4.85 136.45
CA GLN A 472 144.42 -3.92 135.31
C GLN A 472 145.71 -4.04 134.46
N SER A 473 146.63 -4.94 134.82
CA SER A 473 147.95 -5.12 134.19
C SER A 473 148.07 -6.35 133.28
N SER A 474 147.04 -7.20 133.14
CA SER A 474 147.24 -8.55 132.60
C SER A 474 147.13 -8.72 131.07
N GLU A 475 146.32 -7.93 130.36
CA GLU A 475 145.90 -8.36 129.00
C GLU A 475 145.67 -7.26 127.95
N GLU A 476 146.65 -6.36 127.79
CA GLU A 476 146.88 -5.64 126.52
C GLU A 476 147.29 -6.58 125.33
N ALA A 477 147.20 -7.90 125.52
CA ALA A 477 147.79 -8.94 124.68
C ALA A 477 146.90 -9.49 123.56
N LEU A 478 145.61 -9.13 123.49
CA LEU A 478 144.68 -9.61 122.45
C LEU A 478 144.31 -8.55 121.41
N LYS A 479 145.30 -7.74 121.03
CA LYS A 479 145.22 -6.68 120.02
C LYS A 479 145.29 -7.19 118.57
N ASP A 480 145.65 -8.48 118.38
CA ASP A 480 146.25 -8.98 117.14
C ASP A 480 145.35 -9.90 116.29
N SER A 481 144.15 -10.29 116.74
CA SER A 481 143.24 -11.19 115.97
C SER A 481 142.43 -10.48 114.86
N ARG A 482 142.94 -9.35 114.35
CA ARG A 482 142.31 -8.53 113.30
C ARG A 482 142.80 -8.99 111.91
N ASN A 483 142.10 -9.92 111.27
CA ASN A 483 142.04 -10.15 109.79
C ASN A 483 141.01 -11.25 109.42
N GLU A 484 140.74 -11.47 108.12
CA GLU A 484 139.81 -12.47 107.53
C GLU A 484 138.40 -12.55 108.18
N ALA A 485 137.38 -11.76 107.83
CA ALA A 485 136.83 -11.40 106.51
C ALA A 485 136.15 -12.55 105.72
N SER A 486 134.82 -12.69 105.85
CA SER A 486 133.93 -13.09 104.73
C SER A 486 132.46 -12.72 104.97
N LYS A 487 131.67 -12.66 103.87
CA LYS A 487 130.18 -12.69 103.82
C LYS A 487 129.38 -11.44 104.22
N LEU A 488 129.77 -10.31 103.64
CA LEU A 488 128.78 -9.37 103.09
C LEU A 488 127.99 -10.09 101.97
N SER A 489 126.84 -10.69 102.28
CA SER A 489 126.11 -11.55 101.33
C SER A 489 124.58 -11.60 101.50
N LYS A 490 124.02 -10.80 102.41
CA LYS A 490 122.60 -10.84 102.76
C LYS A 490 121.95 -9.48 102.59
N GLU A 491 120.82 -9.49 101.87
CA GLU A 491 119.76 -8.47 101.76
C GLU A 491 120.19 -6.98 101.74
N LEU A 492 120.21 -6.20 100.64
CA LEU A 492 119.85 -6.36 99.21
C LEU A 492 118.40 -6.71 98.85
N GLU A 493 117.56 -7.10 99.79
CA GLU A 493 116.22 -7.65 99.49
C GLU A 493 115.09 -6.62 99.66
N GLU A 494 115.32 -5.55 100.43
CA GLU A 494 114.34 -4.49 100.70
C GLU A 494 114.05 -3.60 99.48
N ALA A 495 115.01 -3.44 98.56
CA ALA A 495 114.91 -2.54 97.42
C ALA A 495 113.82 -2.92 96.40
N ASN A 496 113.40 -4.19 96.36
CA ASN A 496 112.45 -4.68 95.36
C ASN A 496 110.98 -4.32 95.64
N LYS A 497 110.59 -3.95 96.88
CA LYS A 497 109.18 -3.71 97.22
C LYS A 497 108.58 -2.45 96.56
N LEU A 498 109.39 -1.46 96.21
CA LEU A 498 108.90 -0.18 95.68
C LEU A 498 108.47 -0.22 94.20
N ASN A 499 108.89 -1.23 93.43
CA ASN A 499 108.49 -1.36 92.03
C ASN A 499 107.07 -1.92 91.82
N GLN A 500 106.43 -2.43 92.87
CA GLN A 500 105.15 -3.15 92.74
C GLN A 500 103.93 -2.21 92.68
N ASP A 501 104.05 -0.97 93.16
CA ASP A 501 102.95 0.00 93.28
C ASP A 501 102.64 0.73 91.96
N LEU A 502 103.67 0.92 91.11
CA LEU A 502 103.55 1.56 89.79
C LEU A 502 102.80 0.72 88.75
N VAL A 503 102.72 -0.60 88.95
CA VAL A 503 102.05 -1.52 87.99
C VAL A 503 100.53 -1.39 88.06
N SER A 504 99.98 -1.14 89.25
CA SER A 504 98.53 -1.04 89.47
C SER A 504 97.87 0.11 88.70
N GLN A 505 98.51 1.29 88.68
CA GLN A 505 97.99 2.50 88.02
C GLN A 505 97.98 2.41 86.49
N ILE A 506 98.77 1.50 85.90
CA ILE A 506 98.79 1.28 84.45
C ILE A 506 97.57 0.46 84.00
N SER A 507 96.99 -0.36 84.89
CA SER A 507 95.83 -1.19 84.54
C SER A 507 94.54 -0.36 84.42
N GLU A 508 94.28 0.55 85.37
CA GLU A 508 93.05 1.38 85.36
C GLU A 508 92.92 2.23 84.08
N LEU A 509 94.03 2.83 83.63
CA LEU A 509 94.09 3.63 82.39
C LEU A 509 93.91 2.80 81.10
N GLN A 510 94.08 1.48 81.18
CA GLN A 510 93.95 0.60 80.02
C GLN A 510 92.51 0.08 79.84
N ASP A 511 91.73 0.00 80.93
CA ASP A 511 90.31 -0.36 80.89
C ASP A 511 89.44 0.78 80.33
N GLU A 512 89.68 2.05 80.73
CA GLU A 512 88.94 3.21 80.20
C GLU A 512 89.07 3.39 78.67
N LEU A 513 90.24 3.02 78.11
CA LEU A 513 90.50 3.07 76.67
C LEU A 513 89.66 2.04 75.89
N SER A 514 89.32 0.90 76.51
CA SER A 514 88.45 -0.10 75.88
C SER A 514 86.98 0.35 75.82
N ALA A 515 86.45 0.86 76.93
CA ALA A 515 85.07 1.32 77.04
C ALA A 515 84.76 2.50 76.09
N THR A 516 85.74 3.39 75.88
CA THR A 516 85.58 4.51 74.93
C THR A 516 85.63 4.07 73.46
N GLN A 517 86.23 2.93 73.13
CA GLN A 517 86.30 2.39 71.77
C GLN A 517 85.01 1.63 71.37
N GLU A 518 84.36 0.93 72.30
CA GLU A 518 83.04 0.32 72.06
C GLU A 518 81.94 1.39 71.87
N GLY A 519 81.95 2.46 72.67
CA GLY A 519 80.96 3.55 72.59
C GLY A 519 80.96 4.32 71.26
N LEU A 520 82.06 4.24 70.48
CA LEU A 520 82.14 4.82 69.13
C LEU A 520 81.70 3.86 68.03
N THR A 521 81.89 2.54 68.20
CA THR A 521 81.48 1.55 67.19
C THR A 521 79.96 1.34 67.17
N ILE A 522 79.29 1.42 68.34
CA ILE A 522 77.82 1.37 68.43
C ILE A 522 77.18 2.52 67.62
N LYS A 523 77.65 3.76 67.82
CA LYS A 523 77.10 4.97 67.17
C LYS A 523 77.34 5.02 65.66
N LEU A 524 78.36 4.31 65.16
CA LEU A 524 78.58 4.16 63.73
C LEU A 524 77.52 3.24 63.10
N GLY A 525 77.19 2.11 63.75
CA GLY A 525 76.15 1.20 63.30
C GLY A 525 74.74 1.82 63.31
N GLU A 526 74.45 2.68 64.29
CA GLU A 526 73.21 3.47 64.33
C GLU A 526 73.08 4.36 63.08
N ALA A 527 74.14 5.08 62.69
CA ALA A 527 74.15 5.95 61.52
C ALA A 527 74.01 5.19 60.17
N GLU A 528 74.60 4.00 60.06
CA GLU A 528 74.42 3.13 58.88
C GLU A 528 72.98 2.58 58.80
N SER A 529 72.33 2.29 59.93
CA SER A 529 70.93 1.86 59.94
C SER A 529 69.98 2.95 59.42
N VAL A 530 70.21 4.22 59.80
CA VAL A 530 69.39 5.36 59.37
C VAL A 530 69.58 5.65 57.88
N THR A 531 70.81 5.60 57.36
CA THR A 531 71.04 5.77 55.91
C THR A 531 70.44 4.62 55.08
N LYS A 532 70.37 3.40 55.62
CA LYS A 532 69.68 2.28 54.99
C LYS A 532 68.16 2.48 54.93
N THR A 533 67.52 2.85 56.04
CA THR A 533 66.06 3.11 56.05
C THR A 533 65.67 4.26 55.11
N LEU A 534 66.43 5.36 55.07
CA LEU A 534 66.21 6.46 54.12
C LEU A 534 66.36 6.02 52.65
N SER A 535 67.24 5.06 52.35
CA SER A 535 67.38 4.47 51.02
C SER A 535 66.14 3.64 50.61
N GLU A 536 65.64 2.84 51.55
CA GLU A 536 64.44 2.00 51.35
C GLU A 536 63.17 2.86 51.22
N GLU A 537 63.04 3.95 51.99
CA GLU A 537 61.97 4.94 51.82
C GLU A 537 62.07 5.70 50.49
N LEU A 538 63.26 6.15 50.09
CA LEU A 538 63.46 6.82 48.79
C LEU A 538 63.08 5.91 47.62
N ALA A 539 63.42 4.61 47.69
CA ALA A 539 63.01 3.61 46.70
C ALA A 539 61.49 3.40 46.69
N SER A 540 60.84 3.38 47.86
CA SER A 540 59.39 3.30 48.00
C SER A 540 58.68 4.51 47.39
N VAL A 541 59.13 5.74 47.71
CA VAL A 541 58.61 7.00 47.16
C VAL A 541 58.78 7.05 45.64
N LYS A 542 59.96 6.68 45.12
CA LYS A 542 60.19 6.62 43.66
C LYS A 542 59.23 5.66 42.95
N LYS A 543 58.95 4.50 43.57
CA LYS A 543 57.99 3.50 43.07
C LYS A 543 56.54 4.00 43.13
N MET A 544 56.18 4.76 44.15
CA MET A 544 54.87 5.43 44.26
C MET A 544 54.70 6.54 43.20
N VAL A 545 55.73 7.36 42.95
CA VAL A 545 55.71 8.39 41.89
C VAL A 545 55.57 7.75 40.51
N GLN A 546 56.33 6.69 40.22
CA GLN A 546 56.24 5.97 38.94
C GLN A 546 54.85 5.35 38.72
N LYS A 547 54.28 4.71 39.75
CA LYS A 547 52.89 4.23 39.71
C LYS A 547 51.87 5.36 39.53
N GLY A 548 52.09 6.53 40.14
CA GLY A 548 51.25 7.71 39.95
C GLY A 548 51.30 8.27 38.54
N GLN A 549 52.47 8.18 37.87
CA GLN A 549 52.63 8.53 36.46
C GLN A 549 51.82 7.58 35.56
N GLU A 550 51.89 6.28 35.81
CA GLU A 550 51.11 5.25 35.08
C GLU A 550 49.59 5.42 35.28
N GLU A 551 49.14 5.78 36.50
CA GLU A 551 47.74 6.09 36.81
C GLU A 551 47.27 7.43 36.18
N LEU A 552 48.16 8.40 35.98
CA LEU A 552 47.88 9.64 35.26
C LEU A 552 47.79 9.41 33.74
N GLU A 553 48.68 8.61 33.17
CA GLU A 553 48.70 8.32 31.72
C GLU A 553 47.50 7.45 31.31
N THR A 554 47.13 6.46 32.12
CA THR A 554 45.91 5.66 31.89
C THR A 554 44.64 6.51 31.99
N THR A 555 44.50 7.37 33.01
CA THR A 555 43.33 8.27 33.11
C THR A 555 43.30 9.36 32.03
N SER A 556 44.45 9.79 31.51
CA SER A 556 44.54 10.67 30.33
C SER A 556 44.03 9.97 29.05
N ASN A 557 44.37 8.70 28.86
CA ASN A 557 43.90 7.92 27.71
C ASN A 557 42.40 7.56 27.82
N GLU A 558 41.89 7.26 29.02
CA GLU A 558 40.45 7.14 29.28
C GLU A 558 39.71 8.44 28.95
N LEU A 559 40.25 9.60 29.35
CA LEU A 559 39.66 10.91 29.04
C LEU A 559 39.63 11.21 27.54
N ALA A 560 40.67 10.83 26.79
CA ALA A 560 40.70 10.95 25.34
C ALA A 560 39.59 10.12 24.67
N SER A 561 39.40 8.86 25.10
CA SER A 561 38.32 7.99 24.62
C SER A 561 36.93 8.55 24.96
N VAL A 562 36.75 9.14 26.15
CA VAL A 562 35.49 9.82 26.54
C VAL A 562 35.22 11.06 25.69
N VAL A 563 36.26 11.81 25.28
CA VAL A 563 36.13 12.96 24.37
C VAL A 563 35.73 12.52 22.96
N GLU A 564 36.30 11.43 22.44
CA GLU A 564 35.91 10.87 21.14
C GLU A 564 34.46 10.34 21.17
N ALA A 565 34.08 9.60 22.22
CA ALA A 565 32.71 9.11 22.42
C ALA A 565 31.70 10.27 22.49
N ARG A 566 32.02 11.36 23.20
CA ARG A 566 31.21 12.59 23.23
C ARG A 566 31.01 13.18 21.84
N ASP A 567 32.06 13.24 21.02
CA ASP A 567 31.99 13.88 19.70
C ASP A 567 31.32 12.98 18.65
N ASN A 568 31.32 11.66 18.84
CA ASN A 568 30.49 10.75 18.05
C ASN A 568 29.01 10.84 18.46
N LEU A 569 28.68 10.82 19.75
CA LEU A 569 27.32 11.10 20.25
C LEU A 569 26.77 12.46 19.77
N LYS A 570 27.65 13.47 19.59
CA LYS A 570 27.28 14.78 19.04
C LYS A 570 26.94 14.72 17.55
N LYS A 571 27.56 13.83 16.76
CA LYS A 571 27.18 13.59 15.35
C LYS A 571 25.85 12.85 15.29
N GLU A 572 25.72 11.77 16.05
CA GLU A 572 24.48 10.98 16.15
C GLU A 572 23.28 11.85 16.53
N LEU A 573 23.44 12.74 17.53
CA LEU A 573 22.41 13.69 17.93
C LEU A 573 22.04 14.65 16.78
N LEU A 574 23.01 15.14 16.01
CA LEU A 574 22.77 16.02 14.86
C LEU A 574 22.02 15.31 13.72
N ASP A 575 22.36 14.06 13.43
CA ASP A 575 21.68 13.29 12.40
C ASP A 575 20.28 12.82 12.85
N VAL A 576 20.09 12.51 14.13
CA VAL A 576 18.76 12.32 14.73
C VAL A 576 17.90 13.58 14.62
N TYR A 577 18.47 14.78 14.81
CA TYR A 577 17.73 16.04 14.61
C TYR A 577 17.31 16.23 13.14
N LYS A 578 18.18 15.95 12.15
CA LYS A 578 17.81 16.01 10.72
C LYS A 578 16.69 15.01 10.37
N ASN A 579 16.79 13.78 10.88
CA ASN A 579 15.79 12.75 10.65
C ASN A 579 14.44 13.08 11.32
N LEU A 580 14.46 13.79 12.46
CA LEU A 580 13.26 14.34 13.07
C LEU A 580 12.66 15.48 12.24
N GLU A 581 13.50 16.33 11.64
CA GLU A 581 13.06 17.41 10.74
C GLU A 581 12.45 16.87 9.43
N SER A 582 13.04 15.83 8.83
CA SER A 582 12.46 15.18 7.65
C SER A 582 11.14 14.46 7.95
N THR A 583 11.10 13.64 9.01
CA THR A 583 9.87 12.91 9.39
C THR A 583 8.74 13.83 9.85
N THR A 584 9.04 14.98 10.45
CA THR A 584 8.02 15.99 10.76
C THR A 584 7.52 16.74 9.53
N HIS A 585 8.37 16.94 8.51
CA HIS A 585 7.92 17.48 7.21
C HIS A 585 7.04 16.46 6.46
N GLU A 586 7.46 15.19 6.37
CA GLU A 586 6.70 14.09 5.78
C GLU A 586 5.31 13.97 6.42
N LEU A 587 5.23 13.99 7.76
CA LEU A 587 3.97 13.97 8.53
C LEU A 587 3.07 15.20 8.27
N VAL A 588 3.64 16.35 7.88
CA VAL A 588 2.86 17.53 7.45
C VAL A 588 2.28 17.33 6.05
N GLU A 589 3.02 16.73 5.11
CA GLU A 589 2.51 16.42 3.78
C GLU A 589 1.47 15.28 3.81
N GLU A 590 1.68 14.23 4.61
CA GLU A 590 0.65 13.20 4.88
C GLU A 590 -0.64 13.83 5.41
N ARG A 591 -0.55 14.78 6.35
CA ARG A 591 -1.73 15.49 6.86
C ARG A 591 -2.44 16.29 5.77
N LYS A 592 -1.74 16.89 4.81
CA LYS A 592 -2.38 17.55 3.66
C LYS A 592 -3.14 16.53 2.81
N MET A 593 -2.52 15.40 2.46
CA MET A 593 -3.17 14.33 1.70
C MET A 593 -4.40 13.75 2.42
N VAL A 594 -4.34 13.59 3.75
CA VAL A 594 -5.53 13.19 4.54
C VAL A 594 -6.64 14.25 4.46
N THR A 595 -6.32 15.55 4.38
CA THR A 595 -7.33 16.62 4.21
C THR A 595 -7.88 16.80 2.79
N THR A 596 -7.25 16.22 1.75
CA THR A 596 -7.83 16.10 0.41
C THR A 596 -8.69 14.83 0.31
N LEU A 597 -8.15 13.68 0.72
CA LEU A 597 -8.88 12.41 0.77
C LEU A 597 -10.18 12.50 1.60
N ASN A 598 -10.17 13.19 2.73
CA ASN A 598 -11.41 13.41 3.51
C ASN A 598 -12.45 14.26 2.76
N ARG A 599 -12.05 15.21 1.90
CA ARG A 599 -13.00 15.97 1.06
C ARG A 599 -13.55 15.12 -0.09
N GLU A 600 -12.71 14.30 -0.70
CA GLU A 600 -13.10 13.35 -1.73
C GLU A 600 -14.10 12.31 -1.17
N LEU A 601 -13.84 11.80 0.05
CA LEU A 601 -14.75 10.91 0.77
C LEU A 601 -16.09 11.60 1.09
N GLU A 602 -16.07 12.86 1.57
CA GLU A 602 -17.29 13.64 1.83
C GLU A 602 -18.10 13.92 0.55
N ALA A 603 -17.43 14.16 -0.58
CA ALA A 603 -18.07 14.32 -1.89
C ALA A 603 -18.68 13.01 -2.41
N LEU A 604 -17.95 11.90 -2.29
CA LEU A 604 -18.39 10.59 -2.74
C LEU A 604 -19.54 10.03 -1.88
N ALA A 605 -19.55 10.35 -0.58
CA ALA A 605 -20.69 10.07 0.31
C ALA A 605 -21.96 10.85 -0.09
N LYS A 606 -21.83 12.11 -0.53
CA LYS A 606 -22.96 12.91 -1.05
C LYS A 606 -23.48 12.34 -2.37
N GLN A 607 -22.60 11.94 -3.28
CA GLN A 607 -23.01 11.27 -4.52
C GLN A 607 -23.74 9.96 -4.22
N LEU A 608 -23.22 9.13 -3.31
CA LEU A 608 -23.86 7.88 -2.92
C LEU A 608 -25.24 8.10 -2.28
N GLN A 609 -25.44 9.20 -1.53
CA GLN A 609 -26.78 9.58 -1.05
C GLN A 609 -27.72 9.87 -2.23
N VAL A 610 -27.33 10.73 -3.17
CA VAL A 610 -28.13 11.08 -4.36
C VAL A 610 -28.47 9.84 -5.19
N ASP A 611 -27.49 8.96 -5.44
CA ASP A 611 -27.70 7.67 -6.10
C ASP A 611 -28.69 6.78 -5.34
N SER A 612 -28.67 6.80 -4.00
CA SER A 612 -29.62 6.03 -3.17
C SER A 612 -31.04 6.59 -3.20
N GLU A 613 -31.20 7.90 -3.41
CA GLU A 613 -32.49 8.57 -3.56
C GLU A 613 -33.05 8.34 -4.96
N ALA A 614 -32.22 8.43 -6.00
CA ALA A 614 -32.57 8.09 -7.37
C ALA A 614 -32.98 6.61 -7.52
N ARG A 615 -32.27 5.67 -6.86
CA ARG A 615 -32.67 4.24 -6.85
C ARG A 615 -34.04 4.00 -6.21
N LYS A 616 -34.37 4.69 -5.11
CA LYS A 616 -35.69 4.59 -4.47
C LYS A 616 -36.82 5.14 -5.35
N ALA A 617 -36.55 6.19 -6.13
CA ALA A 617 -37.51 6.68 -7.12
C ALA A 617 -37.78 5.63 -8.20
N LEU A 618 -36.71 5.09 -8.83
CA LEU A 618 -36.83 4.04 -9.84
C LEU A 618 -37.44 2.74 -9.31
N GLU A 619 -37.18 2.40 -8.04
CA GLU A 619 -37.80 1.26 -7.35
C GLU A 619 -39.32 1.49 -7.19
N ALA A 620 -39.76 2.70 -6.80
CA ALA A 620 -41.17 3.06 -6.72
C ALA A 620 -41.86 3.10 -8.11
N ASP A 621 -41.20 3.65 -9.14
CA ASP A 621 -41.70 3.67 -10.52
C ASP A 621 -41.90 2.23 -11.06
N LEU A 622 -40.97 1.31 -10.76
CA LEU A 622 -41.05 -0.10 -11.12
C LEU A 622 -42.19 -0.80 -10.37
N ASP A 623 -42.35 -0.49 -9.09
CA ASP A 623 -43.42 -1.00 -8.23
C ASP A 623 -44.82 -0.54 -8.71
N GLU A 624 -44.94 0.67 -9.26
CA GLU A 624 -46.19 1.19 -9.85
C GLU A 624 -46.44 0.62 -11.26
N ALA A 625 -45.40 0.50 -12.09
CA ALA A 625 -45.48 -0.17 -13.38
C ALA A 625 -45.90 -1.65 -13.24
N THR A 626 -45.42 -2.34 -12.20
CA THR A 626 -45.78 -3.74 -11.90
C THR A 626 -47.25 -3.86 -11.48
N LYS A 627 -47.75 -2.96 -10.63
CA LYS A 627 -49.18 -2.91 -10.25
C LYS A 627 -50.07 -2.65 -11.47
N SER A 628 -49.69 -1.69 -12.33
CA SER A 628 -50.38 -1.39 -13.59
C SER A 628 -50.41 -2.60 -14.55
N LEU A 629 -49.31 -3.35 -14.64
CA LEU A 629 -49.25 -4.59 -15.41
C LEU A 629 -50.16 -5.68 -14.83
N ASP A 630 -50.23 -5.84 -13.51
CA ASP A 630 -51.15 -6.78 -12.85
C ASP A 630 -52.62 -6.37 -13.01
N GLU A 631 -52.96 -5.07 -12.94
CA GLU A 631 -54.30 -4.56 -13.23
C GLU A 631 -54.70 -4.82 -14.69
N MET A 632 -53.78 -4.62 -15.64
CA MET A 632 -53.99 -4.95 -17.05
C MET A 632 -54.16 -6.46 -17.26
N ASN A 633 -53.35 -7.30 -16.62
CA ASN A 633 -53.46 -8.77 -16.69
C ASN A 633 -54.79 -9.26 -16.12
N ASN A 634 -55.23 -8.72 -14.98
CA ASN A 634 -56.54 -9.05 -14.39
C ASN A 634 -57.70 -8.62 -15.31
N SER A 635 -57.57 -7.45 -15.96
CA SER A 635 -58.54 -6.95 -16.95
C SER A 635 -58.59 -7.86 -18.19
N ALA A 636 -57.45 -8.27 -18.73
CA ALA A 636 -57.34 -9.19 -19.86
C ALA A 636 -57.88 -10.59 -19.53
N LEU A 637 -57.67 -11.08 -18.30
CA LEU A 637 -58.29 -12.33 -17.81
C LEU A 637 -59.81 -12.18 -17.64
N SER A 638 -60.32 -11.00 -17.28
CA SER A 638 -61.76 -10.74 -17.23
C SER A 638 -62.38 -10.78 -18.62
N LEU A 639 -61.80 -10.05 -19.58
CA LEU A 639 -62.22 -10.04 -20.97
C LEU A 639 -62.12 -11.43 -21.63
N SER A 640 -61.09 -12.22 -21.28
CA SER A 640 -60.96 -13.60 -21.77
C SER A 640 -62.11 -14.50 -21.32
N ARG A 641 -62.55 -14.40 -20.06
CA ARG A 641 -63.72 -15.16 -19.55
C ARG A 641 -65.03 -14.69 -20.17
N GLU A 642 -65.17 -13.39 -20.42
CA GLU A 642 -66.34 -12.82 -21.10
C GLU A 642 -66.40 -13.25 -22.58
N LEU A 643 -65.24 -13.31 -23.25
CA LEU A 643 -65.11 -13.84 -24.61
C LEU A 643 -65.42 -15.35 -24.67
N GLU A 644 -64.91 -16.14 -23.72
CA GLU A 644 -65.25 -17.57 -23.59
C GLU A 644 -66.76 -17.78 -23.34
N SER A 645 -67.35 -17.00 -22.44
CA SER A 645 -68.79 -17.05 -22.15
C SER A 645 -69.66 -16.59 -23.34
N THR A 646 -69.21 -15.61 -24.13
CA THR A 646 -69.94 -15.16 -25.32
C THR A 646 -69.76 -16.12 -26.51
N HIS A 647 -68.60 -16.76 -26.64
CA HIS A 647 -68.38 -17.82 -27.62
C HIS A 647 -69.25 -19.04 -27.32
N SER A 648 -69.26 -19.53 -26.07
CA SER A 648 -70.15 -20.61 -25.63
C SER A 648 -71.63 -20.27 -25.87
N ARG A 649 -72.04 -19.01 -25.63
CA ARG A 649 -73.40 -18.57 -25.96
C ARG A 649 -73.64 -18.52 -27.48
N ASN A 650 -72.67 -18.11 -28.28
CA ASN A 650 -72.78 -18.17 -29.74
C ASN A 650 -72.98 -19.61 -30.24
N ASP A 651 -72.25 -20.58 -29.67
CA ASP A 651 -72.41 -22.00 -30.02
C ASP A 651 -73.82 -22.51 -29.67
N THR A 652 -74.39 -22.10 -28.53
CA THR A 652 -75.80 -22.42 -28.22
C THR A 652 -76.79 -21.79 -29.21
N LEU A 653 -76.55 -20.55 -29.66
CA LEU A 653 -77.41 -19.85 -30.61
C LEU A 653 -77.29 -20.45 -32.02
N GLU A 654 -76.11 -20.88 -32.44
CA GLU A 654 -75.92 -21.56 -33.73
C GLU A 654 -76.57 -22.96 -33.72
N ALA A 655 -76.52 -23.68 -32.59
CA ALA A 655 -77.26 -24.93 -32.41
C ALA A 655 -78.79 -24.71 -32.41
N GLU A 656 -79.31 -23.68 -31.74
CA GLU A 656 -80.73 -23.27 -31.82
C GLU A 656 -81.13 -22.93 -33.26
N LYS A 657 -80.29 -22.22 -34.00
CA LYS A 657 -80.46 -21.87 -35.43
C LYS A 657 -80.43 -23.09 -36.35
N GLU A 658 -79.56 -24.07 -36.10
CA GLU A 658 -79.55 -25.33 -36.84
C GLU A 658 -80.83 -26.14 -36.57
N MET A 659 -81.28 -26.21 -35.32
CA MET A 659 -82.56 -26.86 -34.95
C MET A 659 -83.77 -26.16 -35.58
N LEU A 660 -83.81 -24.83 -35.58
CA LEU A 660 -84.89 -24.05 -36.20
C LEU A 660 -84.89 -24.19 -37.73
N SER A 661 -83.74 -24.26 -38.39
CA SER A 661 -83.66 -24.46 -39.84
C SER A 661 -84.04 -25.88 -40.26
N LYS A 662 -83.72 -26.90 -39.45
CA LYS A 662 -84.25 -28.27 -39.61
C LYS A 662 -85.78 -28.30 -39.48
N ALA A 663 -86.32 -27.72 -38.40
CA ALA A 663 -87.76 -27.64 -38.18
C ALA A 663 -88.50 -26.86 -39.30
N LEU A 664 -87.88 -25.79 -39.83
CA LEU A 664 -88.41 -25.06 -40.98
C LEU A 664 -88.40 -25.92 -42.25
N ALA A 665 -87.36 -26.70 -42.51
CA ALA A 665 -87.28 -27.60 -43.66
C ALA A 665 -88.27 -28.78 -43.58
N GLU A 666 -88.51 -29.31 -42.38
CA GLU A 666 -89.58 -30.29 -42.14
C GLU A 666 -90.97 -29.65 -42.37
N GLN A 667 -91.17 -28.43 -41.87
CA GLN A 667 -92.44 -27.70 -42.07
C GLN A 667 -92.71 -27.36 -43.54
N THR A 668 -91.69 -26.96 -44.32
CA THR A 668 -91.86 -26.70 -45.76
C THR A 668 -92.13 -27.98 -46.54
N LYS A 669 -91.49 -29.10 -46.19
CA LYS A 669 -91.81 -30.43 -46.74
C LYS A 669 -93.26 -30.82 -46.46
N ILE A 670 -93.73 -30.68 -45.22
CA ILE A 670 -95.13 -30.94 -44.84
C ILE A 670 -96.10 -30.05 -45.62
N THR A 671 -95.78 -28.77 -45.86
CA THR A 671 -96.64 -27.91 -46.69
C THR A 671 -96.60 -28.27 -48.18
N ALA A 672 -95.48 -28.75 -48.72
CA ALA A 672 -95.39 -29.22 -50.09
C ALA A 672 -96.19 -30.51 -50.31
N GLU A 673 -96.07 -31.48 -49.39
CA GLU A 673 -96.91 -32.69 -49.37
C GLU A 673 -98.40 -32.34 -49.25
N ALA A 674 -98.75 -31.36 -48.41
CA ALA A 674 -100.13 -30.87 -48.32
C ALA A 674 -100.61 -30.21 -49.63
N GLN A 675 -99.75 -29.45 -50.32
CA GLN A 675 -100.07 -28.85 -51.62
C GLN A 675 -100.29 -29.93 -52.70
N GLU A 676 -99.38 -30.88 -52.84
CA GLU A 676 -99.49 -32.03 -53.76
C GLU A 676 -100.82 -32.79 -53.54
N ASN A 677 -101.16 -33.10 -52.29
CA ASN A 677 -102.45 -33.73 -51.94
C ASN A 677 -103.67 -32.86 -52.31
N THR A 678 -103.58 -31.52 -52.25
CA THR A 678 -104.66 -30.64 -52.70
C THR A 678 -104.75 -30.49 -54.22
N GLU A 679 -103.63 -30.56 -54.95
CA GLU A 679 -103.62 -30.59 -56.41
C GLU A 679 -104.21 -31.92 -56.92
N ASP A 680 -103.83 -33.06 -56.33
CA ASP A 680 -104.45 -34.36 -56.64
C ASP A 680 -105.94 -34.40 -56.33
N ALA A 681 -106.38 -33.78 -55.22
CA ALA A 681 -107.80 -33.62 -54.93
C ALA A 681 -108.52 -32.76 -56.00
N GLN A 682 -107.91 -31.69 -56.51
CA GLN A 682 -108.46 -30.87 -57.59
C GLN A 682 -108.47 -31.61 -58.95
N ASN A 683 -107.44 -32.40 -59.25
CA ASN A 683 -107.36 -33.28 -60.42
C ASN A 683 -108.44 -34.38 -60.38
N LEU A 684 -108.77 -34.89 -59.18
CA LEU A 684 -109.87 -35.82 -58.99
C LEU A 684 -111.24 -35.14 -59.14
N ILE A 685 -111.43 -33.95 -58.55
CA ILE A 685 -112.67 -33.17 -58.66
C ILE A 685 -112.98 -32.82 -60.12
N THR A 686 -112.00 -32.33 -60.89
CA THR A 686 -112.17 -31.99 -62.31
C THR A 686 -112.47 -33.22 -63.17
N ARG A 687 -111.86 -34.37 -62.88
CA ARG A 687 -112.22 -35.65 -63.54
C ARG A 687 -113.66 -36.06 -63.23
N LEU A 688 -114.09 -35.97 -61.98
CA LEU A 688 -115.46 -36.28 -61.56
C LEU A 688 -116.49 -35.30 -62.15
N GLN A 689 -116.12 -34.04 -62.37
CA GLN A 689 -116.95 -33.06 -63.10
C GLN A 689 -117.11 -33.46 -64.58
N ALA A 690 -116.02 -33.82 -65.28
CA ALA A 690 -116.09 -34.29 -66.66
C ALA A 690 -116.89 -35.61 -66.81
N GLU A 691 -116.78 -36.54 -65.85
CA GLU A 691 -117.62 -37.73 -65.79
C GLU A 691 -119.10 -37.38 -65.56
N LYS A 692 -119.41 -36.47 -64.63
CA LYS A 692 -120.78 -35.95 -64.40
C LYS A 692 -121.37 -35.32 -65.66
N GLU A 693 -120.63 -34.49 -66.37
CA GLU A 693 -121.07 -33.89 -67.64
C GLU A 693 -121.29 -34.96 -68.73
N SER A 694 -120.43 -35.98 -68.78
CA SER A 694 -120.62 -37.14 -69.67
C SER A 694 -121.86 -37.98 -69.32
N PHE A 695 -122.22 -38.09 -68.04
CA PHE A 695 -123.47 -38.72 -67.60
C PHE A 695 -124.69 -37.84 -67.89
N GLU A 696 -124.61 -36.52 -67.72
CA GLU A 696 -125.68 -35.60 -68.10
C GLU A 696 -125.95 -35.60 -69.61
N LEU A 697 -124.91 -35.60 -70.44
CA LEU A 697 -125.05 -35.71 -71.90
C LEU A 697 -125.70 -37.03 -72.31
N ARG A 698 -125.32 -38.15 -71.66
CA ARG A 698 -125.98 -39.45 -71.86
C ARG A 698 -127.43 -39.45 -71.35
N SER A 699 -127.74 -38.78 -70.25
CA SER A 699 -129.12 -38.62 -69.76
C SER A 699 -129.98 -37.83 -70.75
N ARG A 700 -129.48 -36.69 -71.25
CA ARG A 700 -130.18 -35.89 -72.28
C ARG A 700 -130.40 -36.68 -73.57
N HIS A 701 -129.41 -37.45 -74.01
CA HIS A 701 -129.56 -38.30 -75.19
C HIS A 701 -130.63 -39.40 -74.99
N LEU A 702 -130.65 -40.04 -73.83
CA LEU A 702 -131.70 -41.01 -73.47
C LEU A 702 -133.08 -40.35 -73.34
N GLU A 703 -133.17 -39.10 -72.86
CA GLU A 703 -134.41 -38.31 -72.85
C GLU A 703 -134.89 -37.98 -74.27
N GLU A 704 -133.99 -37.67 -75.20
CA GLU A 704 -134.29 -37.48 -76.63
C GLU A 704 -134.77 -38.78 -77.28
N GLU A 705 -134.09 -39.92 -77.05
CA GLU A 705 -134.53 -41.24 -77.54
C GLU A 705 -135.91 -41.61 -76.98
N LEU A 706 -136.17 -41.35 -75.69
CA LEU A 706 -137.45 -41.61 -75.05
C LEU A 706 -138.55 -40.68 -75.63
N ALA A 707 -138.23 -39.41 -75.92
CA ALA A 707 -139.13 -38.49 -76.59
C ALA A 707 -139.47 -38.93 -78.02
N LEU A 708 -138.48 -39.40 -78.79
CA LEU A 708 -138.65 -39.98 -80.13
C LEU A 708 -139.51 -41.25 -80.08
N ALA A 709 -139.19 -42.20 -79.19
CA ALA A 709 -139.96 -43.42 -79.00
C ALA A 709 -141.40 -43.14 -78.58
N LYS A 710 -141.63 -42.14 -77.72
CA LYS A 710 -142.96 -41.66 -77.31
C LYS A 710 -143.72 -41.03 -78.48
N GLY A 711 -143.03 -40.29 -79.36
CA GLY A 711 -143.59 -39.79 -80.61
C GLY A 711 -144.00 -40.92 -81.56
N GLU A 712 -143.17 -41.94 -81.71
CA GLU A 712 -143.43 -43.09 -82.58
C GLU A 712 -144.56 -43.98 -82.04
N ILE A 713 -144.62 -44.19 -80.72
CA ILE A 713 -145.78 -44.82 -80.04
C ILE A 713 -147.07 -44.04 -80.36
N LEU A 714 -147.04 -42.71 -80.32
CA LEU A 714 -148.20 -41.88 -80.69
C LEU A 714 -148.54 -41.98 -82.18
N ARG A 715 -147.56 -42.13 -83.07
CA ARG A 715 -147.77 -42.37 -84.51
C ARG A 715 -148.47 -43.70 -84.76
N LEU A 716 -147.94 -44.79 -84.19
CA LEU A 716 -148.53 -46.13 -84.27
C LEU A 716 -149.96 -46.17 -83.67
N ARG A 717 -150.19 -45.43 -82.56
CA ARG A 717 -151.50 -45.36 -81.90
C ARG A 717 -152.58 -44.59 -82.71
N ARG A 718 -152.18 -43.74 -83.66
CA ARG A 718 -153.10 -43.17 -84.68
C ARG A 718 -153.41 -44.18 -85.76
N LEU A 719 -152.41 -44.96 -86.19
CA LEU A 719 -152.50 -45.99 -87.23
C LEU A 719 -153.39 -47.19 -86.83
N MET A 720 -153.72 -47.35 -85.54
CA MET A 720 -154.66 -48.35 -85.02
C MET A 720 -156.08 -47.79 -84.73
N ARG A 721 -156.49 -46.69 -85.38
CA ARG A 721 -157.83 -46.08 -85.18
C ARG A 721 -158.58 -45.72 -86.48
N SER A 722 -158.18 -46.30 -87.60
CA SER A 722 -158.88 -46.30 -88.90
C SER A 722 -158.67 -47.64 -89.57
#